data_AF-A0A3S0D850-F1
#
_entry.id   AF-A0A3S0D850-F1
#
_cell.length_a   1.000
_cell.length_b   1.000
_cell.length_c   1.000
_cell.angle_alpha   90.00
_cell.angle_beta   90.00
_cell.angle_gamma   90.00
#
_symmetry.space_group_name_H-M   'P 1'
#
loop_
_entity.id
_entity.type
_entity.pdbx_description
1 polymer ?
#
loop_
_entity_poly.entity_id
_entity_poly.type
_entity_poly.pdbx_seq_one_letter_code
_entity_poly.pdbx_strand_id
1 'polypeptide(L)'
;MMAKMVIDSQDIYSLYDVAETFDKYFECYLNPKLGDDYLKVLGIISAFRILPINDEEKLNIILNEFNLEWKIFQNIIKYLEQIELIDIKFEHAKISEQNTETYFFYRVFIKDKLLRLNIIFQTLYKYTPVIKTRLFDASYTFGFENVTQNISNELNTLFTSLVADEEKKNFLNDYGVFIPQITINFLHALIFKMPKESNSTFTLIEKTESYTTDYIIDLSAKFFYTNDINKFLALVLEYVRRNPESYTDCFNVIEKHFSYSPHDNIVFYKRQKILVDILTKEIKKGDILASVLLFDCASFLLAFSGSSTNITRDNHAVNYMDFKLPITKNTVEIRENVFNVLTQNFGNDLNRILNFLSKYPYWNFKFDCTEILQYDIPYLKQLIEQNITNEDFEACYLLNDLAIRLDRIIANNELSIYLTANYQNSSYKLYQLINYDFYKSHNNIEYDIVFNKLITNKFSFRNNQEVDDFYQNYKIIQIRLNSSVIQKILNHNFSSNFISGLYLFEKIIVDGNPTNIYPDWISCIKDISQENLNLLWNKITQHHFSKKRSWALFVFFYLSKVSLSDVNTMIYIIETSIDKEIAQLQFIEKMYNDYPKEFELLLDKIIARNCTPAPIFVNIPSNWYLKDEDVYFQTYLQQTKMFPNRDYNNLALEKLLNIRPNFLIDYVENINISNSVSSFEFIWQLSTISEIMTNILNKYADDKKYFFTQDSICTYFHSKDIEINKKIINFMVNYIKVNFNNLYQVNLILHIAKHVSLDFFNELLRNYLLLNSDLEDFKQLDLVDCLVSSRRGECIFNSTMADRWQQILQIIQSFDLGFESLPIESYIETNIMNYNNSISYEKEHQLWSLT
;
A
#
# COMPACT_ATOMS: atom_id res chain seq x y z
N MET A 1 -10.03 47.04 -6.08
CA MET A 1 -10.19 47.67 -4.76
C MET A 1 -9.07 47.27 -3.81
N MET A 2 -8.82 45.96 -3.60
CA MET A 2 -7.70 45.47 -2.77
C MET A 2 -6.31 46.00 -3.18
N ALA A 3 -5.99 46.03 -4.49
CA ALA A 3 -4.75 46.61 -4.98
C ALA A 3 -4.60 48.12 -4.63
N LYS A 4 -5.72 48.87 -4.57
CA LYS A 4 -5.73 50.28 -4.19
C LYS A 4 -5.49 50.46 -2.68
N MET A 5 -6.02 49.55 -1.85
CA MET A 5 -5.82 49.58 -0.40
C MET A 5 -4.35 49.33 0.00
N VAL A 6 -3.65 48.42 -0.68
CA VAL A 6 -2.21 48.20 -0.48
C VAL A 6 -1.41 49.44 -0.88
N ILE A 7 -1.82 50.11 -1.96
CA ILE A 7 -1.17 51.35 -2.42
C ILE A 7 -1.42 52.50 -1.43
N ASP A 8 -2.64 52.63 -0.91
CA ASP A 8 -3.03 53.72 -0.01
C ASP A 8 -2.46 53.53 1.42
N SER A 9 -2.34 52.28 1.90
CA SER A 9 -1.78 51.95 3.23
C SER A 9 -0.26 51.77 3.24
N GLN A 10 0.36 51.59 2.06
CA GLN A 10 1.76 51.14 1.90
C GLN A 10 2.11 49.87 2.69
N ASP A 11 1.11 49.05 3.01
CA ASP A 11 1.27 47.85 3.81
C ASP A 11 0.57 46.67 3.12
N ILE A 12 1.35 45.67 2.71
CA ILE A 12 0.79 44.43 2.12
C ILE A 12 0.00 43.62 3.16
N TYR A 13 0.29 43.81 4.45
CA TYR A 13 -0.43 43.16 5.53
C TYR A 13 -1.84 43.71 5.73
N SER A 14 -2.17 44.86 5.12
CA SER A 14 -3.55 45.35 5.05
C SER A 14 -4.50 44.37 4.35
N LEU A 15 -4.00 43.44 3.54
CA LEU A 15 -4.79 42.38 2.90
C LEU A 15 -5.21 41.24 3.85
N TYR A 16 -4.68 41.17 5.08
CA TYR A 16 -5.06 40.13 6.05
C TYR A 16 -6.45 40.34 6.66
N ASP A 17 -6.96 41.57 6.63
CA ASP A 17 -8.34 41.88 6.99
C ASP A 17 -8.94 42.83 5.95
N VAL A 18 -9.82 42.28 5.10
CA VAL A 18 -10.47 43.03 4.02
C VAL A 18 -11.85 43.56 4.42
N ALA A 19 -12.21 43.52 5.71
CA ALA A 19 -13.50 43.99 6.22
C ALA A 19 -13.80 45.43 5.76
N GLU A 20 -12.84 46.35 5.89
CA GLU A 20 -13.02 47.73 5.43
C GLU A 20 -13.23 47.85 3.91
N THR A 21 -12.62 46.96 3.12
CA THR A 21 -12.81 46.95 1.67
C THR A 21 -14.22 46.53 1.32
N PHE A 22 -14.73 45.48 1.97
CA PHE A 22 -16.10 45.03 1.80
C PHE A 22 -17.09 46.07 2.31
N ASP A 23 -16.82 46.68 3.46
CA ASP A 23 -17.64 47.77 3.99
C ASP A 23 -17.72 48.93 3.01
N LYS A 24 -16.59 49.40 2.44
CA LYS A 24 -16.60 50.48 1.43
C LYS A 24 -17.31 50.07 0.13
N TYR A 25 -17.14 48.82 -0.31
CA TYR A 25 -17.81 48.27 -1.50
C TYR A 25 -19.33 48.26 -1.32
N PHE A 26 -19.79 47.70 -0.20
CA PHE A 26 -21.19 47.61 0.12
C PHE A 26 -21.76 48.93 0.65
N GLU A 27 -20.95 49.85 1.16
CA GLU A 27 -21.40 51.17 1.58
C GLU A 27 -21.86 51.99 0.37
N CYS A 28 -21.11 51.92 -0.73
CA CYS A 28 -21.47 52.56 -1.99
C CYS A 28 -22.70 51.92 -2.66
N TYR A 29 -22.96 50.64 -2.39
CA TYR A 29 -24.03 49.86 -3.06
C TYR A 29 -25.32 49.74 -2.22
N LEU A 30 -25.22 49.77 -0.88
CA LEU A 30 -26.31 49.40 0.05
C LEU A 30 -26.74 50.54 1.01
N ASN A 31 -25.83 51.45 1.39
CA ASN A 31 -25.98 52.20 2.65
C ASN A 31 -26.99 53.36 2.67
N PRO A 32 -27.52 53.93 1.56
CA PRO A 32 -28.65 54.84 1.70
C PRO A 32 -30.01 54.14 1.83
N LYS A 33 -30.12 52.79 1.68
CA LYS A 33 -31.43 52.14 1.43
C LYS A 33 -31.78 50.91 2.28
N LEU A 34 -30.84 50.19 2.88
CA LEU A 34 -31.14 48.97 3.66
C LEU A 34 -31.10 49.23 5.17
N GLY A 35 -32.23 49.09 5.86
CA GLY A 35 -32.31 49.14 7.33
C GLY A 35 -31.92 47.82 8.00
N ASP A 36 -31.85 47.80 9.35
CA ASP A 36 -31.39 46.66 10.15
C ASP A 36 -32.11 45.35 9.81
N ASP A 37 -33.41 45.38 9.54
CA ASP A 37 -34.17 44.15 9.23
C ASP A 37 -33.72 43.51 7.91
N TYR A 38 -33.29 44.29 6.92
CA TYR A 38 -32.73 43.76 5.68
C TYR A 38 -31.40 43.04 5.92
N LEU A 39 -30.53 43.63 6.76
CA LEU A 39 -29.27 42.99 7.16
C LEU A 39 -29.53 41.72 7.96
N LYS A 40 -30.50 41.71 8.88
CA LYS A 40 -30.87 40.50 9.62
C LYS A 40 -31.34 39.38 8.67
N VAL A 41 -32.18 39.68 7.68
CA VAL A 41 -32.63 38.68 6.70
C VAL A 41 -31.47 38.14 5.85
N LEU A 42 -30.58 39.01 5.36
CA LEU A 42 -29.37 38.58 4.65
C LEU A 42 -28.45 37.73 5.55
N GLY A 43 -28.33 38.09 6.82
CA GLY A 43 -27.64 37.29 7.83
C GLY A 43 -28.25 35.89 7.96
N ILE A 44 -29.57 35.79 8.12
CA ILE A 44 -30.26 34.50 8.21
C ILE A 44 -30.01 33.67 6.94
N ILE A 45 -30.16 34.23 5.74
CA ILE A 45 -29.89 33.48 4.49
C ILE A 45 -28.43 33.01 4.44
N SER A 46 -27.47 33.85 4.84
CA SER A 46 -26.05 33.51 4.86
C SER A 46 -25.67 32.40 5.86
N ALA A 47 -26.38 32.30 6.99
CA ALA A 47 -26.15 31.27 7.97
C ALA A 47 -26.67 29.89 7.51
N PHE A 48 -27.77 29.86 6.74
CA PHE A 48 -28.44 28.62 6.31
C PHE A 48 -28.08 28.17 4.89
N ARG A 49 -27.41 29.01 4.07
CA ARG A 49 -26.96 28.78 2.68
C ARG A 49 -28.08 28.60 1.65
N ILE A 50 -29.09 27.82 1.97
CA ILE A 50 -30.29 27.58 1.17
C ILE A 50 -31.47 27.61 2.13
N LEU A 51 -32.30 28.64 2.03
CA LEU A 51 -33.41 28.84 2.94
C LEU A 51 -34.73 28.46 2.23
N PRO A 52 -35.45 27.42 2.68
CA PRO A 52 -36.73 27.02 2.08
C PRO A 52 -37.81 28.04 2.46
N ILE A 53 -38.20 28.92 1.52
CA ILE A 53 -39.12 30.02 1.80
C ILE A 53 -40.60 29.59 1.83
N ASN A 54 -40.88 28.31 1.54
CA ASN A 54 -42.21 27.70 1.57
C ASN A 54 -42.55 27.00 2.91
N ASP A 55 -41.57 26.80 3.79
CA ASP A 55 -41.77 26.12 5.08
C ASP A 55 -42.00 27.15 6.20
N GLU A 56 -43.19 27.76 6.18
CA GLU A 56 -43.58 28.83 7.11
C GLU A 56 -43.49 28.40 8.58
N GLU A 57 -43.85 27.16 8.92
CA GLU A 57 -43.78 26.66 10.30
C GLU A 57 -42.34 26.63 10.82
N LYS A 58 -41.38 26.11 10.03
CA LYS A 58 -39.97 26.06 10.45
C LYS A 58 -39.32 27.43 10.45
N LEU A 59 -39.61 28.27 9.45
CA LEU A 59 -39.03 29.60 9.37
C LEU A 59 -39.55 30.52 10.47
N ASN A 60 -40.84 30.43 10.85
CA ASN A 60 -41.38 31.24 11.93
C ASN A 60 -40.70 30.97 13.28
N ILE A 61 -40.25 29.75 13.55
CA ILE A 61 -39.46 29.44 14.75
C ILE A 61 -38.17 30.27 14.75
N ILE A 62 -37.43 30.26 13.64
CA ILE A 62 -36.16 30.98 13.48
C ILE A 62 -36.38 32.50 13.53
N LEU A 63 -37.39 33.00 12.82
CA LEU A 63 -37.70 34.42 12.72
C LEU A 63 -38.17 34.99 14.05
N ASN A 64 -38.95 34.24 14.83
CA ASN A 64 -39.39 34.65 16.17
C ASN A 64 -38.21 34.80 17.13
N GLU A 65 -37.25 33.87 17.12
CA GLU A 65 -36.03 33.97 17.94
C GLU A 65 -35.19 35.21 17.59
N PHE A 66 -35.26 35.67 16.33
CA PHE A 66 -34.60 36.88 15.86
C PHE A 66 -35.49 38.14 15.88
N ASN A 67 -36.69 38.07 16.45
CA ASN A 67 -37.70 39.14 16.50
C ASN A 67 -38.04 39.75 15.12
N LEU A 68 -38.24 38.90 14.12
CA LEU A 68 -38.65 39.28 12.76
C LEU A 68 -40.05 38.76 12.46
N GLU A 69 -40.96 39.64 12.04
CA GLU A 69 -42.30 39.22 11.62
C GLU A 69 -42.25 38.57 10.21
N TRP A 70 -43.01 37.48 10.03
CA TRP A 70 -43.12 36.77 8.74
C TRP A 70 -43.44 37.69 7.56
N LYS A 71 -44.37 38.64 7.75
CA LYS A 71 -44.79 39.57 6.70
C LYS A 71 -43.67 40.54 6.31
N ILE A 72 -42.85 40.94 7.27
CA ILE A 72 -41.67 41.80 7.03
C ILE A 72 -40.61 40.98 6.27
N PHE A 73 -40.35 39.75 6.72
CA PHE A 73 -39.43 38.83 6.05
C PHE A 73 -39.80 38.61 4.58
N GLN A 74 -41.05 38.29 4.27
CA GLN A 74 -41.51 38.08 2.88
C GLN A 74 -41.33 39.31 1.98
N ASN A 75 -41.59 40.50 2.52
CA ASN A 75 -41.40 41.74 1.77
C ASN A 75 -39.92 42.01 1.49
N ILE A 76 -39.05 41.74 2.47
CA ILE A 76 -37.61 41.88 2.33
C ILE A 76 -37.07 40.89 1.30
N ILE A 77 -37.47 39.61 1.34
CA ILE A 77 -37.04 38.59 0.37
C ILE A 77 -37.34 39.03 -1.07
N LYS A 78 -38.57 39.49 -1.35
CA LYS A 78 -38.94 40.00 -2.68
C LYS A 78 -38.11 41.19 -3.12
N TYR A 79 -37.80 42.09 -2.19
CA TYR A 79 -36.96 43.25 -2.49
C TYR A 79 -35.51 42.85 -2.77
N LEU A 80 -34.93 41.95 -1.97
CA LEU A 80 -33.56 41.46 -2.13
C LEU A 80 -33.38 40.71 -3.45
N GLU A 81 -34.40 39.98 -3.91
CA GLU A 81 -34.42 39.34 -5.22
C GLU A 81 -34.45 40.38 -6.36
N GLN A 82 -35.27 41.43 -6.24
CA GLN A 82 -35.36 42.51 -7.24
C GLN A 82 -34.04 43.27 -7.45
N ILE A 83 -33.21 43.36 -6.42
CA ILE A 83 -31.88 44.00 -6.50
C ILE A 83 -30.74 42.99 -6.73
N GLU A 84 -31.08 41.74 -7.05
CA GLU A 84 -30.15 40.66 -7.40
C GLU A 84 -29.12 40.34 -6.30
N LEU A 85 -29.45 40.59 -5.03
CA LEU A 85 -28.61 40.18 -3.89
C LEU A 85 -28.87 38.73 -3.47
N ILE A 86 -30.04 38.19 -3.78
CA ILE A 86 -30.40 36.80 -3.56
C ILE A 86 -31.06 36.22 -4.81
N ASP A 87 -30.82 34.93 -5.06
CA ASP A 87 -31.52 34.14 -6.07
C ASP A 87 -32.60 33.30 -5.39
N ILE A 88 -33.79 33.25 -6.01
CA ILE A 88 -34.84 32.31 -5.63
C ILE A 88 -34.99 31.24 -6.73
N LYS A 89 -34.70 29.98 -6.39
CA LYS A 89 -34.88 28.83 -7.29
C LYS A 89 -35.65 27.73 -6.56
N PHE A 90 -36.70 27.23 -7.20
CA PHE A 90 -37.56 26.17 -6.63
C PHE A 90 -37.99 26.47 -5.18
N GLU A 91 -38.43 27.70 -4.91
CA GLU A 91 -38.86 28.13 -3.55
C GLU A 91 -37.76 28.08 -2.47
N HIS A 92 -36.50 28.22 -2.88
CA HIS A 92 -35.38 28.37 -1.97
C HIS A 92 -34.62 29.67 -2.24
N ALA A 93 -34.36 30.44 -1.20
CA ALA A 93 -33.56 31.66 -1.26
C ALA A 93 -32.09 31.37 -0.94
N LYS A 94 -31.18 31.95 -1.73
CA LYS A 94 -29.73 31.84 -1.53
C LYS A 94 -29.04 33.14 -1.98
N ILE A 95 -27.96 33.53 -1.29
CA ILE A 95 -27.10 34.62 -1.76
C ILE A 95 -26.27 34.14 -2.95
N SER A 96 -26.33 34.88 -4.05
CA SER A 96 -25.82 34.45 -5.36
C SER A 96 -24.29 34.33 -5.40
N GLU A 97 -23.58 35.16 -4.63
CA GLU A 97 -22.11 35.23 -4.61
C GLU A 97 -21.53 34.85 -3.23
N GLN A 98 -20.54 33.96 -3.21
CA GLN A 98 -20.03 33.34 -1.98
C GLN A 98 -19.31 34.33 -1.04
N ASN A 99 -18.58 35.31 -1.59
CA ASN A 99 -17.89 36.30 -0.75
C ASN A 99 -18.90 37.25 -0.09
N THR A 100 -19.96 37.62 -0.82
CA THR A 100 -21.10 38.39 -0.33
C THR A 100 -21.84 37.65 0.78
N GLU A 101 -22.06 36.35 0.62
CA GLU A 101 -22.63 35.49 1.66
C GLU A 101 -21.76 35.52 2.93
N THR A 102 -20.44 35.33 2.78
CA THR A 102 -19.48 35.34 3.90
C THR A 102 -19.43 36.69 4.60
N TYR A 103 -19.51 37.79 3.84
CA TYR A 103 -19.55 39.15 4.38
C TYR A 103 -20.80 39.42 5.23
N PHE A 104 -22.00 39.10 4.73
CA PHE A 104 -23.22 39.35 5.51
C PHE A 104 -23.28 38.49 6.77
N PHE A 105 -22.78 37.26 6.73
CA PHE A 105 -22.63 36.43 7.92
C PHE A 105 -21.71 37.12 8.96
N TYR A 106 -20.51 37.54 8.53
CA TYR A 106 -19.56 38.23 9.41
C TYR A 106 -20.13 39.53 9.97
N ARG A 107 -20.72 40.38 9.11
CA ARG A 107 -21.28 41.65 9.53
C ARG A 107 -22.40 41.49 10.56
N VAL A 108 -23.34 40.58 10.32
CA VAL A 108 -24.55 40.44 11.14
C VAL A 108 -24.28 39.73 12.47
N PHE A 109 -23.50 38.63 12.46
CA PHE A 109 -23.31 37.79 13.65
C PHE A 109 -22.02 38.08 14.42
N ILE A 110 -20.99 38.61 13.77
CA ILE A 110 -19.65 38.76 14.36
C ILE A 110 -19.35 40.23 14.67
N LYS A 111 -19.43 41.10 13.66
CA LYS A 111 -19.03 42.51 13.75
C LYS A 111 -20.09 43.38 14.42
N ASP A 112 -21.25 43.53 13.79
CA ASP A 112 -22.32 44.44 14.23
C ASP A 112 -23.24 43.77 15.27
N LYS A 113 -23.19 42.42 15.35
CA LYS A 113 -23.97 41.59 16.30
C LYS A 113 -25.47 41.89 16.31
N LEU A 114 -26.02 42.21 15.14
CA LEU A 114 -27.44 42.46 14.93
C LEU A 114 -28.28 41.23 15.28
N LEU A 115 -27.72 40.04 15.08
CA LEU A 115 -28.27 38.76 15.51
C LEU A 115 -27.24 38.03 16.37
N ARG A 116 -27.70 37.31 17.38
CA ARG A 116 -26.80 36.56 18.27
C ARG A 116 -26.47 35.19 17.70
N LEU A 117 -25.18 34.82 17.74
CA LEU A 117 -24.71 33.54 17.21
C LEU A 117 -25.23 32.36 18.05
N ASN A 118 -25.45 32.57 19.35
CA ASN A 118 -26.01 31.56 20.25
C ASN A 118 -27.39 31.02 19.83
N ILE A 119 -28.24 31.86 19.23
CA ILE A 119 -29.57 31.47 18.72
C ILE A 119 -29.39 30.47 17.58
N ILE A 120 -28.45 30.72 16.67
CA ILE A 120 -28.10 29.76 15.62
C ILE A 120 -27.67 28.45 16.24
N PHE A 121 -26.77 28.45 17.22
CA PHE A 121 -26.33 27.21 17.87
C PHE A 121 -27.47 26.43 18.54
N GLN A 122 -28.40 27.10 19.20
CA GLN A 122 -29.57 26.46 19.83
C GLN A 122 -30.55 25.89 18.79
N THR A 123 -30.69 26.56 17.65
CA THR A 123 -31.65 26.19 16.60
C THR A 123 -31.07 25.13 15.65
N LEU A 124 -29.74 25.16 15.42
CA LEU A 124 -29.02 24.34 14.45
C LEU A 124 -28.09 23.30 15.09
N TYR A 125 -28.22 22.98 16.38
CA TYR A 125 -27.32 22.00 17.03
C TYR A 125 -27.32 20.60 16.36
N LYS A 126 -28.24 20.34 15.42
CA LYS A 126 -28.26 19.14 14.55
C LYS A 126 -27.58 19.30 13.17
N TYR A 127 -27.05 20.49 12.83
CA TYR A 127 -26.42 20.84 11.54
C TYR A 127 -25.05 21.54 11.72
N THR A 128 -24.20 21.00 12.59
CA THR A 128 -22.87 21.51 12.99
C THR A 128 -21.90 21.84 11.84
N PRO A 129 -21.83 21.09 10.72
CA PRO A 129 -20.84 21.36 9.66
C PRO A 129 -21.00 22.73 8.99
N VAL A 130 -22.23 23.25 8.91
CA VAL A 130 -22.51 24.50 8.20
C VAL A 130 -21.96 25.69 8.97
N ILE A 131 -22.29 25.82 10.26
CA ILE A 131 -21.80 26.92 11.11
C ILE A 131 -20.28 26.89 11.20
N LYS A 132 -19.70 25.70 11.38
CA LYS A 132 -18.25 25.50 11.41
C LYS A 132 -17.62 26.09 10.15
N THR A 133 -18.12 25.69 8.97
CA THR A 133 -17.63 26.19 7.68
C THR A 133 -17.72 27.71 7.61
N ARG A 134 -18.82 28.32 8.06
CA ARG A 134 -19.00 29.78 8.03
C ARG A 134 -18.04 30.55 8.93
N LEU A 135 -17.76 30.03 10.12
CA LEU A 135 -16.77 30.63 11.01
C LEU A 135 -15.36 30.55 10.40
N PHE A 136 -15.02 29.44 9.75
CA PHE A 136 -13.73 29.31 9.05
C PHE A 136 -13.65 30.20 7.80
N ASP A 137 -14.70 30.27 6.99
CA ASP A 137 -14.78 31.17 5.82
C ASP A 137 -14.58 32.63 6.28
N ALA A 138 -15.33 33.06 7.31
CA ALA A 138 -15.19 34.40 7.87
C ALA A 138 -13.79 34.64 8.45
N SER A 139 -13.19 33.65 9.10
CA SER A 139 -11.82 33.78 9.63
C SER A 139 -10.76 33.87 8.54
N TYR A 140 -10.96 33.18 7.42
CA TYR A 140 -10.06 33.25 6.26
C TYR A 140 -10.16 34.61 5.56
N THR A 141 -11.36 35.18 5.47
CA THR A 141 -11.61 36.46 4.79
C THR A 141 -11.33 37.69 5.66
N PHE A 142 -11.71 37.67 6.94
CA PHE A 142 -11.69 38.85 7.84
C PHE A 142 -10.67 38.74 8.98
N GLY A 143 -9.79 37.75 8.91
CA GLY A 143 -8.75 37.53 9.90
C GLY A 143 -9.21 36.69 11.10
N PHE A 144 -8.48 35.60 11.36
CA PHE A 144 -8.80 34.65 12.43
C PHE A 144 -8.82 35.30 13.82
N GLU A 145 -7.86 36.17 14.13
CA GLU A 145 -7.78 36.84 15.44
C GLU A 145 -8.99 37.76 15.68
N ASN A 146 -9.39 38.53 14.67
CA ASN A 146 -10.53 39.44 14.74
C ASN A 146 -11.84 38.68 14.96
N VAL A 147 -12.09 37.62 14.17
CA VAL A 147 -13.27 36.76 14.36
C VAL A 147 -13.28 36.13 15.76
N THR A 148 -12.14 35.57 16.19
CA THR A 148 -12.01 34.90 17.49
C THR A 148 -12.33 35.83 18.66
N GLN A 149 -11.80 37.06 18.65
CA GLN A 149 -12.05 38.04 19.70
C GLN A 149 -13.55 38.36 19.84
N ASN A 150 -14.27 38.43 18.73
CA ASN A 150 -15.68 38.80 18.72
C ASN A 150 -16.63 37.67 19.15
N ILE A 151 -16.28 36.40 18.91
CA ILE A 151 -17.16 35.24 19.19
C ILE A 151 -16.79 34.46 20.47
N SER A 152 -15.56 34.58 20.96
CA SER A 152 -15.03 33.74 22.06
C SER A 152 -15.93 33.73 23.31
N ASN A 153 -16.45 34.89 23.74
CA ASN A 153 -17.32 34.98 24.92
C ASN A 153 -18.65 34.20 24.76
N GLU A 154 -19.25 34.23 23.57
CA GLU A 154 -20.48 33.49 23.29
C GLU A 154 -20.21 31.99 23.27
N LEU A 155 -19.13 31.55 22.62
CA LEU A 155 -18.70 30.14 22.61
C LEU A 155 -18.35 29.64 24.02
N ASN A 156 -17.69 30.45 24.84
CA ASN A 156 -17.38 30.13 26.24
C ASN A 156 -18.65 29.88 27.06
N THR A 157 -19.66 30.72 26.85
CA THR A 157 -20.96 30.59 27.54
C THR A 157 -21.66 29.29 27.13
N LEU A 158 -21.68 29.01 25.82
CA LEU A 158 -22.25 27.77 25.28
C LEU A 158 -21.53 26.54 25.84
N PHE A 159 -20.19 26.52 25.81
CA PHE A 159 -19.41 25.41 26.36
C PHE A 159 -19.71 25.16 27.84
N THR A 160 -19.86 26.23 28.64
CA THR A 160 -20.14 26.13 30.08
C THR A 160 -21.55 25.58 30.35
N SER A 161 -22.51 25.80 29.43
CA SER A 161 -23.86 25.26 29.54
C SER A 161 -23.95 23.75 29.25
N LEU A 162 -22.96 23.17 28.59
CA LEU A 162 -22.92 21.74 28.30
C LEU A 162 -22.66 20.93 29.58
N VAL A 163 -23.39 19.83 29.75
CA VAL A 163 -23.30 18.99 30.95
C VAL A 163 -22.43 17.75 30.70
N ALA A 164 -22.68 17.03 29.61
CA ALA A 164 -22.01 15.77 29.30
C ALA A 164 -20.59 15.98 28.74
N ASP A 165 -19.64 15.12 29.16
CA ASP A 165 -18.26 15.17 28.67
C ASP A 165 -18.17 14.88 27.16
N GLU A 166 -19.02 14.02 26.62
CA GLU A 166 -19.05 13.70 25.18
C GLU A 166 -19.51 14.90 24.33
N GLU A 167 -20.53 15.64 24.79
CA GLU A 167 -20.98 16.87 24.14
C GLU A 167 -19.90 17.94 24.15
N LYS A 168 -19.21 18.10 25.29
CA LYS A 168 -18.05 18.99 25.40
C LYS A 168 -16.93 18.60 24.44
N LYS A 169 -16.66 17.29 24.31
CA LYS A 169 -15.65 16.79 23.41
C LYS A 169 -15.97 17.13 21.95
N ASN A 170 -17.21 16.87 21.52
CA ASN A 170 -17.68 17.18 20.17
C ASN A 170 -17.65 18.70 19.90
N PHE A 171 -18.09 19.51 20.86
CA PHE A 171 -18.05 20.97 20.75
C PHE A 171 -16.62 21.49 20.56
N LEU A 172 -15.67 21.05 21.39
CA LEU A 172 -14.27 21.48 21.27
C LEU A 172 -13.61 20.97 19.99
N ASN A 173 -14.03 19.80 19.48
CA ASN A 173 -13.54 19.27 18.22
C ASN A 173 -13.82 20.20 17.04
N ASP A 174 -14.96 20.89 17.06
CA ASP A 174 -15.39 21.79 15.98
C ASP A 174 -15.05 23.25 16.22
N TYR A 175 -15.12 23.72 17.47
CA TYR A 175 -15.02 25.14 17.82
C TYR A 175 -13.86 25.47 18.77
N GLY A 176 -13.14 24.47 19.29
CA GLY A 176 -12.11 24.66 20.31
C GLY A 176 -10.98 25.61 19.90
N VAL A 177 -10.69 25.71 18.59
CA VAL A 177 -9.65 26.60 18.04
C VAL A 177 -9.96 28.07 18.32
N PHE A 178 -11.24 28.45 18.43
CA PHE A 178 -11.68 29.81 18.77
C PHE A 178 -11.69 30.09 20.29
N ILE A 179 -11.51 29.06 21.13
CA ILE A 179 -11.51 29.18 22.60
C ILE A 179 -10.33 28.41 23.23
N PRO A 180 -9.08 28.70 22.81
CA PRO A 180 -7.91 27.88 23.13
C PRO A 180 -7.69 27.69 24.64
N GLN A 181 -7.93 28.73 25.45
CA GLN A 181 -7.73 28.63 26.91
C GLN A 181 -8.72 27.67 27.59
N ILE A 182 -9.98 27.62 27.14
CA ILE A 182 -10.95 26.65 27.64
C ILE A 182 -10.54 25.24 27.22
N THR A 183 -10.14 25.07 25.96
CA THR A 183 -9.67 23.79 25.44
C THR A 183 -8.48 23.25 26.24
N ILE A 184 -7.50 24.11 26.54
CA ILE A 184 -6.35 23.78 27.39
C ILE A 184 -6.82 23.34 28.78
N ASN A 185 -7.69 24.12 29.43
CA ASN A 185 -8.16 23.81 30.78
C ASN A 185 -8.94 22.48 30.82
N PHE A 186 -9.74 22.21 29.79
CA PHE A 186 -10.50 20.97 29.66
C PHE A 186 -9.56 19.76 29.47
N LEU A 187 -8.63 19.83 28.52
CA LEU A 187 -7.64 18.77 28.31
C LEU A 187 -6.77 18.55 29.54
N HIS A 188 -6.30 19.62 30.18
CA HIS A 188 -5.54 19.54 31.42
C HIS A 188 -6.34 18.81 32.51
N ALA A 189 -7.62 19.15 32.70
CA ALA A 189 -8.47 18.48 33.67
C ALA A 189 -8.68 16.98 33.35
N LEU A 190 -8.77 16.61 32.08
CA LEU A 190 -8.87 15.20 31.66
C LEU A 190 -7.57 14.43 31.93
N ILE A 191 -6.43 14.97 31.48
CA ILE A 191 -5.12 14.32 31.59
C ILE A 191 -4.71 14.14 33.05
N PHE A 192 -4.92 15.15 33.89
CA PHE A 192 -4.49 15.09 35.30
C PHE A 192 -5.39 14.26 36.20
N LYS A 193 -6.57 13.82 35.73
CA LYS A 193 -7.37 12.77 36.40
C LYS A 193 -6.75 11.38 36.25
N MET A 194 -5.89 11.17 35.24
CA MET A 194 -5.25 9.88 34.99
C MET A 194 -4.08 9.66 35.95
N PRO A 195 -3.85 8.42 36.45
CA PRO A 195 -2.71 8.12 37.30
C PRO A 195 -1.39 8.35 36.54
N LYS A 196 -0.32 8.69 37.26
CA LYS A 196 1.02 8.71 36.68
C LYS A 196 1.58 7.29 36.69
N GLU A 197 2.04 6.81 35.54
CA GLU A 197 2.79 5.57 35.47
C GLU A 197 4.26 5.84 35.82
N SER A 198 4.84 4.99 36.65
CA SER A 198 6.20 5.16 37.16
C SER A 198 7.28 4.46 36.33
N ASN A 199 6.90 3.50 35.47
CA ASN A 199 7.82 2.73 34.62
C ASN A 199 7.18 2.47 33.25
N SER A 200 7.46 3.34 32.28
CA SER A 200 6.86 3.27 30.95
C SER A 200 7.93 3.01 29.89
N THR A 201 7.68 2.03 29.01
CA THR A 201 8.49 1.78 27.82
C THR A 201 7.79 2.35 26.60
N PHE A 202 8.51 3.11 25.78
CA PHE A 202 7.98 3.76 24.58
C PHE A 202 8.54 3.09 23.33
N THR A 203 7.67 2.36 22.63
CA THR A 203 8.03 1.61 21.41
C THR A 203 7.00 1.84 20.32
N LEU A 204 7.46 2.02 19.08
CA LEU A 204 6.60 2.08 17.91
C LEU A 204 6.07 0.67 17.59
N ILE A 205 4.77 0.57 17.33
CA ILE A 205 4.11 -0.68 16.92
C ILE A 205 3.80 -0.58 15.41
N GLU A 206 4.16 -1.61 14.64
CA GLU A 206 3.85 -1.66 13.19
C GLU A 206 2.33 -1.69 12.96
N LYS A 207 1.84 -0.84 12.05
CA LYS A 207 0.41 -0.62 11.81
C LYS A 207 -0.25 -1.85 11.19
N THR A 208 -1.24 -2.43 11.87
CA THR A 208 -2.30 -3.25 11.26
C THR A 208 -3.49 -2.36 10.90
N GLU A 209 -4.17 -2.64 9.78
CA GLU A 209 -5.20 -1.76 9.21
C GLU A 209 -6.32 -1.37 10.21
N SER A 210 -6.69 -0.08 10.19
CA SER A 210 -7.69 0.62 11.02
C SER A 210 -7.30 0.92 12.48
N TYR A 211 -6.75 2.13 12.72
CA TYR A 211 -6.71 2.73 14.06
C TYR A 211 -7.46 4.06 14.04
N THR A 212 -8.26 4.29 15.07
CA THR A 212 -8.87 5.60 15.36
C THR A 212 -7.87 6.39 16.21
N THR A 213 -7.49 7.58 15.77
CA THR A 213 -6.53 8.43 16.50
C THR A 213 -7.13 8.87 17.84
N ASP A 214 -6.35 8.79 18.91
CA ASP A 214 -6.74 9.26 20.24
C ASP A 214 -7.28 10.71 20.21
N TYR A 215 -8.44 10.93 20.86
CA TYR A 215 -9.14 12.22 20.88
C TYR A 215 -8.30 13.36 21.45
N ILE A 216 -7.53 13.12 22.53
CA ILE A 216 -6.72 14.17 23.17
C ILE A 216 -5.60 14.59 22.23
N ILE A 217 -4.99 13.63 21.55
CA ILE A 217 -3.91 13.87 20.59
C ILE A 217 -4.47 14.59 19.34
N ASP A 218 -5.57 14.12 18.76
CA ASP A 218 -6.19 14.74 17.57
C ASP A 218 -6.68 16.17 17.85
N LEU A 219 -7.36 16.39 18.99
CA LEU A 219 -7.79 17.73 19.38
C LEU A 219 -6.61 18.68 19.56
N SER A 220 -5.54 18.22 20.21
CA SER A 220 -4.33 19.02 20.43
C SER A 220 -3.61 19.35 19.11
N ALA A 221 -3.61 18.42 18.16
CA ALA A 221 -2.96 18.58 16.86
C ALA A 221 -3.50 19.78 16.06
N LYS A 222 -4.79 20.11 16.24
CA LYS A 222 -5.44 21.27 15.61
C LYS A 222 -4.79 22.61 16.00
N PHE A 223 -4.11 22.65 17.13
CA PHE A 223 -3.45 23.86 17.63
C PHE A 223 -1.98 23.97 17.24
N PHE A 224 -1.41 22.99 16.54
CA PHE A 224 0.01 23.03 16.14
C PHE A 224 0.33 24.12 15.11
N TYR A 225 -0.67 24.74 14.48
CA TYR A 225 -0.50 25.90 13.61
C TYR A 225 -0.80 27.24 14.30
N THR A 226 -1.10 27.22 15.60
CA THR A 226 -1.47 28.41 16.38
C THR A 226 -0.31 28.89 17.26
N ASN A 227 -0.46 30.09 17.83
CA ASN A 227 0.51 30.63 18.79
C ASN A 227 0.61 29.83 20.10
N ASP A 228 -0.38 28.97 20.41
CA ASP A 228 -0.42 28.14 21.63
C ASP A 228 0.24 26.76 21.46
N ILE A 229 0.90 26.49 20.33
CA ILE A 229 1.60 25.23 20.02
C ILE A 229 2.41 24.66 21.21
N ASN A 230 3.12 25.52 21.95
CA ASN A 230 3.95 25.12 23.08
C ASN A 230 3.12 24.43 24.19
N LYS A 231 1.94 24.96 24.49
CA LYS A 231 1.08 24.47 25.57
C LYS A 231 0.45 23.14 25.19
N PHE A 232 -0.03 23.02 23.94
CA PHE A 232 -0.63 21.79 23.45
C PHE A 232 0.38 20.67 23.27
N LEU A 233 1.60 20.96 22.79
CA LEU A 233 2.68 19.97 22.78
C LEU A 233 2.99 19.48 24.21
N ALA A 234 3.08 20.39 25.19
CA ALA A 234 3.30 20.00 26.57
C ALA A 234 2.18 19.11 27.14
N LEU A 235 0.92 19.37 26.79
CA LEU A 235 -0.22 18.53 27.16
C LEU A 235 -0.16 17.15 26.51
N VAL A 236 0.17 17.06 25.21
CA VAL A 236 0.32 15.78 24.51
C VAL A 236 1.43 14.94 25.14
N LEU A 237 2.59 15.55 25.44
CA LEU A 237 3.67 14.83 26.12
C LEU A 237 3.26 14.36 27.52
N GLU A 238 2.57 15.20 28.31
CA GLU A 238 2.08 14.79 29.62
C GLU A 238 1.01 13.70 29.56
N TYR A 239 0.18 13.71 28.51
CA TYR A 239 -0.78 12.65 28.24
C TYR A 239 -0.07 11.31 27.98
N VAL A 240 0.92 11.28 27.10
CA VAL A 240 1.68 10.06 26.78
C VAL A 240 2.45 9.53 27.98
N ARG A 241 2.94 10.40 28.89
CA ARG A 241 3.53 9.94 30.16
C ARG A 241 2.54 9.21 31.07
N ARG A 242 1.25 9.50 30.96
CA ARG A 242 0.18 8.88 31.75
C ARG A 242 -0.52 7.74 31.01
N ASN A 243 -0.34 7.68 29.68
CA ASN A 243 -0.86 6.64 28.81
C ASN A 243 0.18 6.27 27.73
N PRO A 244 1.19 5.46 28.06
CA PRO A 244 2.27 5.12 27.13
C PRO A 244 1.82 4.37 25.87
N GLU A 245 0.68 3.68 25.91
CA GLU A 245 0.10 3.00 24.74
C GLU A 245 -0.18 3.98 23.59
N SER A 246 -0.50 5.24 23.91
CA SER A 246 -0.71 6.31 22.92
C SER A 246 0.58 6.86 22.29
N TYR A 247 1.76 6.29 22.60
CA TYR A 247 3.04 6.74 22.05
C TYR A 247 3.06 6.68 20.51
N THR A 248 2.57 5.59 19.92
CA THR A 248 2.56 5.42 18.46
C THR A 248 1.66 6.48 17.79
N ASP A 249 0.51 6.79 18.38
CA ASP A 249 -0.38 7.86 17.90
C ASP A 249 0.27 9.24 18.02
N CYS A 250 0.94 9.50 19.14
CA CYS A 250 1.70 10.74 19.34
C CYS A 250 2.77 10.91 18.27
N PHE A 251 3.59 9.88 18.02
CA PHE A 251 4.60 9.90 16.99
C PHE A 251 3.98 10.16 15.60
N ASN A 252 2.94 9.43 15.22
CA ASN A 252 2.28 9.57 13.92
C ASN A 252 1.72 10.99 13.70
N VAL A 253 1.10 11.57 14.73
CA VAL A 253 0.55 12.93 14.67
C VAL A 253 1.68 13.96 14.60
N ILE A 254 2.76 13.77 15.35
CA ILE A 254 3.94 14.62 15.27
C ILE A 254 4.58 14.54 13.88
N GLU A 255 4.80 13.33 13.35
CA GLU A 255 5.34 13.12 12.00
C GLU A 255 4.45 13.80 10.95
N LYS A 256 3.13 13.60 10.99
CA LYS A 256 2.18 14.22 10.06
C LYS A 256 2.22 15.75 10.07
N HIS A 257 2.29 16.37 11.25
CA HIS A 257 2.15 17.81 11.39
C HIS A 257 3.48 18.57 11.39
N PHE A 258 4.60 17.93 11.75
CA PHE A 258 5.92 18.55 11.85
C PHE A 258 6.89 18.10 10.74
N SER A 259 6.54 17.12 9.91
CA SER A 259 7.25 16.92 8.64
C SER A 259 7.26 18.21 7.82
N TYR A 260 8.35 18.45 7.08
CA TYR A 260 8.51 19.69 6.34
C TYR A 260 7.48 19.81 5.24
N SER A 261 6.69 20.89 5.29
CA SER A 261 5.75 21.27 4.25
C SER A 261 6.14 22.58 3.57
N PRO A 262 5.65 22.85 2.35
CA PRO A 262 5.92 24.11 1.63
C PRO A 262 5.44 25.34 2.42
N HIS A 263 4.33 25.21 3.16
CA HIS A 263 3.78 26.28 4.00
C HIS A 263 4.71 26.66 5.16
N ASP A 264 5.54 25.73 5.65
CA ASP A 264 6.47 26.02 6.74
C ASP A 264 7.57 27.00 6.32
N ASN A 265 7.88 27.09 5.03
CA ASN A 265 8.86 28.05 4.52
C ASN A 265 8.43 29.50 4.79
N ILE A 266 7.12 29.79 4.71
CA ILE A 266 6.54 31.13 4.96
C ILE A 266 6.84 31.59 6.40
N VAL A 267 6.83 30.65 7.35
CA VAL A 267 7.09 30.90 8.77
C VAL A 267 8.49 30.46 9.20
N PHE A 268 9.41 30.30 8.24
CA PHE A 268 10.80 29.90 8.45
C PHE A 268 10.95 28.66 9.35
N TYR A 269 10.11 27.65 9.20
CA TYR A 269 10.18 26.37 9.94
C TYR A 269 10.10 26.51 11.46
N LYS A 270 9.43 27.56 11.94
CA LYS A 270 9.31 27.88 13.38
C LYS A 270 8.66 26.75 14.19
N ARG A 271 7.73 25.98 13.61
CA ARG A 271 7.02 24.90 14.32
C ARG A 271 7.96 23.74 14.65
N GLN A 272 8.77 23.31 13.69
CA GLN A 272 9.78 22.27 13.87
C GLN A 272 10.81 22.69 14.92
N LYS A 273 11.24 23.96 14.89
CA LYS A 273 12.13 24.51 15.91
C LYS A 273 11.53 24.44 17.31
N ILE A 274 10.27 24.87 17.46
CA ILE A 274 9.54 24.79 18.73
C ILE A 274 9.51 23.36 19.28
N LEU A 275 9.21 22.37 18.43
CA LEU A 275 9.22 20.97 18.83
C LEU A 275 10.59 20.55 19.38
N VAL A 276 11.66 20.84 18.64
CA VAL A 276 13.04 20.50 19.03
C VAL A 276 13.44 21.21 20.32
N ASP A 277 13.11 22.50 20.48
CA ASP A 277 13.42 23.27 21.68
C ASP A 277 12.74 22.69 22.93
N ILE A 278 11.47 22.29 22.82
CA ILE A 278 10.72 21.65 23.91
C ILE A 278 11.34 20.30 24.27
N LEU A 279 11.57 19.43 23.28
CA LEU A 279 12.12 18.10 23.53
C LEU A 279 13.53 18.21 24.13
N THR A 280 14.39 19.06 23.57
CA THR A 280 15.75 19.29 24.09
C THR A 280 15.73 19.81 25.53
N LYS A 281 14.79 20.69 25.87
CA LYS A 281 14.63 21.20 27.23
C LYS A 281 14.21 20.10 28.21
N GLU A 282 13.29 19.22 27.83
CA GLU A 282 12.86 18.11 28.69
C GLU A 282 13.94 17.02 28.80
N ILE A 283 14.70 16.74 27.74
CA ILE A 283 15.85 15.82 27.76
C ILE A 283 16.91 16.31 28.75
N LYS A 284 17.19 17.61 28.80
CA LYS A 284 18.12 18.20 29.80
C LYS A 284 17.67 18.00 31.25
N LYS A 285 16.39 17.68 31.48
CA LYS A 285 15.85 17.32 32.81
C LYS A 285 15.84 15.82 33.07
N GLY A 286 16.34 15.00 32.14
CA GLY A 286 16.33 13.54 32.22
C GLY A 286 15.01 12.89 31.77
N ASP A 287 14.21 13.56 30.95
CA ASP A 287 12.96 13.00 30.43
C ASP A 287 13.20 11.93 29.35
N ILE A 288 12.85 10.68 29.67
CA ILE A 288 13.03 9.52 28.78
C ILE A 288 12.11 9.60 27.55
N LEU A 289 10.85 10.01 27.71
CA LEU A 289 9.90 10.14 26.60
C LEU A 289 10.41 11.13 25.57
N ALA A 290 10.89 12.30 26.02
CA ALA A 290 11.41 13.33 25.14
C ALA A 290 12.64 12.83 24.35
N SER A 291 13.51 12.04 24.99
CA SER A 291 14.67 11.43 24.33
C SER A 291 14.24 10.44 23.25
N VAL A 292 13.37 9.49 23.60
CA VAL A 292 12.87 8.46 22.69
C VAL A 292 12.13 9.09 21.50
N LEU A 293 11.27 10.07 21.76
CA LEU A 293 10.52 10.75 20.73
C LEU A 293 11.42 11.56 19.79
N LEU A 294 12.45 12.25 20.30
CA LEU A 294 13.39 12.98 19.43
C LEU A 294 14.19 12.01 18.54
N PHE A 295 14.58 10.85 19.06
CA PHE A 295 15.28 9.82 18.26
C PHE A 295 14.40 9.34 17.09
N ASP A 296 13.15 9.01 17.37
CA ASP A 296 12.24 8.55 16.33
C ASP A 296 11.93 9.69 15.32
N CYS A 297 11.84 10.95 15.79
CA CYS A 297 11.61 12.13 14.96
C CYS A 297 12.82 12.60 14.15
N ALA A 298 14.04 12.18 14.49
CA ALA A 298 15.27 12.62 13.83
C ALA A 298 15.22 12.40 12.31
N SER A 299 14.47 11.38 11.87
CA SER A 299 14.38 11.02 10.46
C SER A 299 13.73 12.07 9.57
N PHE A 300 12.61 12.66 10.00
CA PHE A 300 11.96 13.73 9.25
C PHE A 300 12.52 15.11 9.62
N LEU A 301 13.04 15.31 10.85
CA LEU A 301 13.64 16.58 11.27
C LEU A 301 14.97 16.88 10.55
N LEU A 302 15.75 15.83 10.21
CA LEU A 302 17.00 15.91 9.45
C LEU A 302 16.80 15.62 7.95
N ALA A 303 15.57 15.65 7.44
CA ALA A 303 15.29 15.44 6.03
C ALA A 303 15.88 16.55 5.14
N PHE A 304 16.23 16.19 3.89
CA PHE A 304 16.77 17.11 2.89
C PHE A 304 15.69 17.75 2.00
N SER A 305 14.50 17.14 1.97
CA SER A 305 13.35 17.56 1.19
C SER A 305 12.07 17.24 1.94
N GLY A 306 10.98 17.92 1.56
CA GLY A 306 9.64 17.64 2.05
C GLY A 306 8.71 17.28 0.90
N SER A 307 7.59 16.66 1.23
CA SER A 307 6.49 16.41 0.30
C SER A 307 5.17 16.79 0.95
N SER A 308 4.24 17.29 0.14
CA SER A 308 2.87 17.57 0.55
C SER A 308 1.90 16.93 -0.43
N THR A 309 0.93 16.22 0.12
CA THR A 309 -0.21 15.69 -0.63
C THR A 309 -1.41 16.56 -0.31
N ASN A 310 -1.91 17.28 -1.29
CA ASN A 310 -3.10 18.12 -1.17
C ASN A 310 -4.23 17.51 -1.98
N ILE A 311 -5.36 17.26 -1.34
CA ILE A 311 -6.59 16.88 -2.03
C ILE A 311 -7.27 18.18 -2.46
N THR A 312 -7.73 18.26 -3.70
CA THR A 312 -8.50 19.42 -4.17
C THR A 312 -9.82 19.54 -3.40
N ARG A 313 -10.40 20.75 -3.32
CA ARG A 313 -11.61 21.03 -2.51
C ARG A 313 -12.80 20.09 -2.80
N ASP A 314 -12.85 19.53 -4.01
CA ASP A 314 -13.93 18.64 -4.45
C ASP A 314 -13.56 17.14 -4.38
N ASN A 315 -12.44 16.77 -3.75
CA ASN A 315 -11.93 15.40 -3.63
C ASN A 315 -11.69 14.66 -4.97
N HIS A 316 -11.70 15.38 -6.10
CA HIS A 316 -11.55 14.78 -7.44
C HIS A 316 -10.09 14.64 -7.91
N ALA A 317 -9.14 15.33 -7.27
CA ALA A 317 -7.74 15.25 -7.62
C ALA A 317 -6.83 15.30 -6.38
N VAL A 318 -5.69 14.62 -6.48
CA VAL A 318 -4.66 14.57 -5.45
C VAL A 318 -3.38 15.16 -6.03
N ASN A 319 -2.98 16.33 -5.52
CA ASN A 319 -1.75 17.01 -5.91
C ASN A 319 -0.61 16.56 -5.01
N TYR A 320 0.45 16.05 -5.63
CA TYR A 320 1.70 15.71 -4.94
C TYR A 320 2.73 16.78 -5.27
N MET A 321 3.24 17.47 -4.26
CA MET A 321 4.30 18.46 -4.43
C MET A 321 5.51 18.09 -3.57
N ASP A 322 6.67 17.92 -4.21
CA ASP A 322 7.95 17.76 -3.54
C ASP A 322 8.75 19.06 -3.60
N PHE A 323 9.51 19.38 -2.56
CA PHE A 323 10.37 20.56 -2.53
C PHE A 323 11.68 20.32 -1.80
N LYS A 324 12.72 21.05 -2.20
CA LYS A 324 14.02 21.08 -1.51
C LYS A 324 13.93 21.91 -0.24
N LEU A 325 14.47 21.41 0.87
CA LEU A 325 14.57 22.19 2.10
C LEU A 325 15.70 23.24 1.94
N PRO A 326 15.44 24.55 2.16
CA PRO A 326 16.46 25.58 2.11
C PRO A 326 17.25 25.65 3.43
N ILE A 327 18.51 26.08 3.36
CA ILE A 327 19.29 26.44 4.55
C ILE A 327 18.82 27.80 5.06
N THR A 328 18.14 27.78 6.19
CA THR A 328 17.71 28.95 6.96
C THR A 328 18.30 28.90 8.37
N LYS A 329 18.25 30.02 9.09
CA LYS A 329 18.67 30.05 10.50
C LYS A 329 18.00 28.97 11.36
N ASN A 330 16.69 28.78 11.21
CA ASN A 330 15.95 27.80 12.01
C ASN A 330 16.26 26.35 11.60
N THR A 331 16.43 26.05 10.32
CA THR A 331 16.79 24.68 9.88
C THR A 331 18.20 24.30 10.35
N VAL A 332 19.13 25.25 10.36
CA VAL A 332 20.50 25.09 10.89
C VAL A 332 20.47 24.80 12.39
N GLU A 333 19.74 25.60 13.17
CA GLU A 333 19.60 25.41 14.62
C GLU A 333 18.89 24.10 14.98
N ILE A 334 17.84 23.71 14.23
CA ILE A 334 17.17 22.42 14.39
C ILE A 334 18.18 21.27 14.24
N ARG A 335 18.99 21.30 13.17
CA ARG A 335 19.96 20.26 12.85
C ARG A 335 21.03 20.14 13.92
N GLU A 336 21.63 21.27 14.30
CA GLU A 336 22.62 21.34 15.38
C GLU A 336 22.07 20.75 16.68
N ASN A 337 20.87 21.16 17.10
CA ASN A 337 20.25 20.67 18.32
C ASN A 337 19.98 19.17 18.28
N VAL A 338 19.42 18.66 17.18
CA VAL A 338 19.17 17.23 17.02
C VAL A 338 20.48 16.44 17.10
N PHE A 339 21.51 16.79 16.33
CA PHE A 339 22.80 16.08 16.38
C PHE A 339 23.49 16.14 17.74
N ASN A 340 23.46 17.30 18.42
CA ASN A 340 24.02 17.43 19.76
C ASN A 340 23.31 16.49 20.75
N VAL A 341 21.99 16.38 20.67
CA VAL A 341 21.23 15.46 21.52
C VAL A 341 21.53 14.00 21.17
N LEU A 342 21.61 13.64 19.88
CA LEU A 342 22.02 12.31 19.43
C LEU A 342 23.38 11.92 19.99
N THR A 343 24.32 12.87 19.99
CA THR A 343 25.70 12.65 20.45
C THR A 343 25.77 12.46 21.97
N GLN A 344 25.07 13.30 22.73
CA GLN A 344 25.12 13.28 24.19
C GLN A 344 24.37 12.09 24.82
N ASN A 345 23.33 11.60 24.16
CA ASN A 345 22.47 10.53 24.68
C ASN A 345 22.71 9.19 24.00
N PHE A 346 23.85 9.03 23.33
CA PHE A 346 24.11 7.85 22.50
C PHE A 346 24.03 6.53 23.29
N GLY A 347 24.62 6.50 24.49
CA GLY A 347 24.64 5.32 25.35
C GLY A 347 23.26 4.85 25.84
N ASN A 348 22.21 5.67 25.69
CA ASN A 348 20.87 5.32 26.13
C ASN A 348 20.14 4.39 25.14
N ASP A 349 20.46 4.44 23.84
CA ASP A 349 19.81 3.61 22.81
C ASP A 349 20.66 3.45 21.54
N LEU A 350 21.68 2.59 21.62
CA LEU A 350 22.60 2.27 20.53
C LEU A 350 21.87 1.83 19.24
N ASN A 351 20.84 0.97 19.38
CA ASN A 351 20.15 0.36 18.24
C ASN A 351 19.39 1.40 17.41
N ARG A 352 18.70 2.35 18.06
CA ARG A 352 18.01 3.44 17.35
C ARG A 352 18.96 4.31 16.55
N ILE A 353 20.16 4.59 17.10
CA ILE A 353 21.13 5.45 16.42
C ILE A 353 21.81 4.72 15.26
N LEU A 354 22.16 3.45 15.41
CA LEU A 354 22.65 2.64 14.30
C LEU A 354 21.60 2.53 13.18
N ASN A 355 20.32 2.36 13.53
CA ASN A 355 19.22 2.39 12.57
C ASN A 355 19.10 3.75 11.85
N PHE A 356 19.24 4.86 12.57
CA PHE A 356 19.32 6.20 11.97
C PHE A 356 20.48 6.32 10.98
N LEU A 357 21.72 5.99 11.40
CA LEU A 357 22.92 6.06 10.55
C LEU A 357 22.83 5.15 9.32
N SER A 358 22.18 3.99 9.45
CA SER A 358 21.98 3.05 8.33
C SER A 358 21.10 3.64 7.21
N LYS A 359 20.23 4.60 7.54
CA LYS A 359 19.28 5.22 6.61
C LYS A 359 19.75 6.59 6.13
N TYR A 360 20.67 7.22 6.85
CA TYR A 360 21.22 8.52 6.52
C TYR A 360 22.42 8.40 5.55
N PRO A 361 22.59 9.30 4.55
CA PRO A 361 21.58 10.24 4.08
C PRO A 361 20.48 9.50 3.28
N TYR A 362 19.24 9.96 3.37
CA TYR A 362 18.07 9.27 2.80
C TYR A 362 18.14 9.15 1.26
N TRP A 363 18.03 7.92 0.74
CA TRP A 363 18.24 7.54 -0.67
C TRP A 363 17.31 8.17 -1.72
N ASN A 364 16.40 9.07 -1.36
CA ASN A 364 15.37 9.60 -2.25
C ASN A 364 15.67 11.04 -2.69
N PHE A 365 16.84 11.26 -3.29
CA PHE A 365 17.28 12.59 -3.72
C PHE A 365 16.58 13.01 -5.03
N LYS A 366 15.33 13.48 -4.91
CA LYS A 366 14.69 14.25 -5.99
C LYS A 366 15.41 15.59 -6.24
N PHE A 367 16.22 16.06 -5.28
CA PHE A 367 16.88 17.36 -5.30
C PHE A 367 18.33 17.27 -4.83
N ASP A 368 19.16 18.23 -5.25
CA ASP A 368 20.54 18.40 -4.76
C ASP A 368 20.56 18.76 -3.26
N CYS A 369 21.18 17.91 -2.45
CA CYS A 369 21.28 18.04 -0.99
C CYS A 369 22.69 18.41 -0.50
N THR A 370 23.61 18.73 -1.42
CA THR A 370 25.05 18.95 -1.13
C THR A 370 25.28 19.96 0.01
N GLU A 371 24.59 21.09 -0.04
CA GLU A 371 24.77 22.19 0.93
C GLU A 371 24.40 21.78 2.36
N ILE A 372 23.25 21.11 2.53
CA ILE A 372 22.80 20.63 3.85
C ILE A 372 23.74 19.53 4.35
N LEU A 373 24.15 18.63 3.48
CA LEU A 373 25.04 17.53 3.85
C LEU A 373 26.42 18.04 4.27
N GLN A 374 26.96 19.06 3.59
CA GLN A 374 28.19 19.74 4.01
C GLN A 374 28.06 20.33 5.42
N TYR A 375 26.90 20.88 5.77
CA TYR A 375 26.62 21.39 7.11
C TYR A 375 26.56 20.27 8.16
N ASP A 376 25.96 19.12 7.82
CA ASP A 376 25.77 18.00 8.76
C ASP A 376 27.06 17.20 9.03
N ILE A 377 28.01 17.16 8.08
CA ILE A 377 29.24 16.33 8.15
C ILE A 377 30.03 16.49 9.45
N PRO A 378 30.34 17.71 9.95
CA PRO A 378 31.09 17.88 11.19
C PRO A 378 30.37 17.26 12.41
N TYR A 379 29.05 17.36 12.46
CA TYR A 379 28.24 16.80 13.55
C TYR A 379 28.17 15.28 13.48
N LEU A 380 28.07 14.71 12.27
CA LEU A 380 28.14 13.26 12.07
C LEU A 380 29.50 12.71 12.51
N LYS A 381 30.60 13.39 12.14
CA LYS A 381 31.94 13.02 12.58
C LYS A 381 32.03 12.97 14.10
N GLN A 382 31.57 14.03 14.77
CA GLN A 382 31.57 14.12 16.23
C GLN A 382 30.73 13.00 16.87
N LEU A 383 29.51 12.76 16.37
CA LEU A 383 28.61 11.71 16.85
C LEU A 383 29.29 10.34 16.83
N ILE A 384 29.98 10.03 15.73
CA ILE A 384 30.64 8.74 15.49
C ILE A 384 31.90 8.60 16.35
N GLU A 385 32.80 9.60 16.33
CA GLU A 385 34.07 9.58 17.06
C GLU A 385 33.92 9.41 18.57
N GLN A 386 32.87 10.01 19.15
CA GLN A 386 32.68 9.99 20.60
C GLN A 386 32.07 8.67 21.09
N ASN A 387 31.40 7.91 20.22
CA ASN A 387 30.46 6.88 20.67
C ASN A 387 30.61 5.51 20.00
N ILE A 388 31.28 5.40 18.86
CA ILE A 388 31.38 4.14 18.11
C ILE A 388 32.83 3.68 18.06
N THR A 389 33.07 2.41 18.38
CA THR A 389 34.38 1.76 18.27
C THR A 389 34.46 0.89 17.02
N ASN A 390 35.68 0.56 16.57
CA ASN A 390 35.91 -0.30 15.40
C ASN A 390 36.02 -1.80 15.74
N GLU A 391 35.67 -2.21 16.96
CA GLU A 391 35.74 -3.62 17.38
C GLU A 391 34.62 -4.46 16.75
N ASP A 392 33.42 -3.90 16.64
CA ASP A 392 32.24 -4.58 16.12
C ASP A 392 32.15 -4.56 14.58
N PHE A 393 31.73 -5.68 13.99
CA PHE A 393 31.59 -5.82 12.54
C PHE A 393 30.44 -4.98 11.99
N GLU A 394 29.28 -4.96 12.65
CA GLU A 394 28.11 -4.22 12.16
C GLU A 394 28.37 -2.71 12.18
N ALA A 395 29.04 -2.21 13.22
CA ALA A 395 29.53 -0.84 13.28
C ALA A 395 30.48 -0.51 12.11
N CYS A 396 31.48 -1.36 11.85
CA CYS A 396 32.40 -1.16 10.73
C CYS A 396 31.67 -1.17 9.38
N TYR A 397 30.76 -2.13 9.18
CA TYR A 397 29.96 -2.26 7.97
C TYR A 397 29.11 -1.01 7.71
N LEU A 398 28.30 -0.60 8.70
CA LEU A 398 27.38 0.54 8.57
C LEU A 398 28.11 1.85 8.31
N LEU A 399 29.24 2.09 8.97
CA LEU A 399 30.01 3.33 8.81
C LEU A 399 30.74 3.40 7.48
N ASN A 400 31.23 2.28 6.95
CA ASN A 400 31.80 2.26 5.61
C ASN A 400 30.71 2.38 4.52
N ASP A 401 29.54 1.79 4.73
CA ASP A 401 28.39 1.95 3.85
C ASP A 401 27.88 3.41 3.85
N LEU A 402 27.88 4.06 5.01
CA LEU A 402 27.66 5.51 5.13
C LEU A 402 28.71 6.30 4.33
N ALA A 403 30.00 5.97 4.45
CA ALA A 403 31.06 6.62 3.68
C ALA A 403 30.83 6.54 2.16
N ILE A 404 30.42 5.36 1.66
CA ILE A 404 30.09 5.16 0.24
C ILE A 404 28.90 6.03 -0.17
N ARG A 405 27.85 6.13 0.66
CA ARG A 405 26.70 7.01 0.37
C ARG A 405 27.08 8.48 0.32
N LEU A 406 27.89 8.93 1.28
CA LEU A 406 28.37 10.31 1.34
C LEU A 406 29.24 10.64 0.11
N ASP A 407 30.16 9.75 -0.29
CA ASP A 407 31.03 9.97 -1.44
C ASP A 407 30.28 10.03 -2.78
N ARG A 408 29.11 9.37 -2.89
CA ARG A 408 28.26 9.48 -4.07
C ARG A 408 27.63 10.87 -4.24
N ILE A 409 27.50 11.64 -3.15
CA ILE A 409 26.93 12.99 -3.16
C ILE A 409 28.05 14.02 -3.17
N ILE A 410 29.02 13.87 -2.28
CA ILE A 410 30.18 14.75 -2.12
C ILE A 410 31.43 13.89 -2.22
N ALA A 411 31.98 13.81 -3.43
CA ALA A 411 33.16 13.01 -3.71
C ALA A 411 34.34 13.40 -2.81
N ASN A 412 34.97 12.41 -2.17
CA ASN A 412 36.15 12.56 -1.32
C ASN A 412 35.93 13.51 -0.14
N ASN A 413 34.76 13.44 0.50
CA ASN A 413 34.52 14.25 1.69
C ASN A 413 35.35 13.73 2.90
N GLU A 414 35.70 14.65 3.80
CA GLU A 414 36.60 14.37 4.93
C GLU A 414 36.11 13.21 5.80
N LEU A 415 34.80 13.14 6.05
CA LEU A 415 34.20 12.09 6.87
C LEU A 415 34.30 10.73 6.19
N SER A 416 34.03 10.61 4.89
CA SER A 416 34.19 9.34 4.17
C SER A 416 35.62 8.80 4.24
N ILE A 417 36.61 9.67 4.06
CA ILE A 417 38.04 9.31 4.19
C ILE A 417 38.34 8.85 5.63
N TYR A 418 37.84 9.58 6.62
CA TYR A 418 38.01 9.23 8.03
C TYR A 418 37.39 7.86 8.38
N LEU A 419 36.15 7.59 7.93
CA LEU A 419 35.44 6.36 8.25
C LEU A 419 36.11 5.14 7.60
N THR A 420 36.46 5.24 6.32
CA THR A 420 37.12 4.15 5.59
C THR A 420 38.49 3.81 6.15
N ALA A 421 39.21 4.77 6.73
CA ALA A 421 40.51 4.55 7.36
C ALA A 421 40.42 3.92 8.76
N ASN A 422 39.50 4.40 9.61
CA ASN A 422 39.50 4.07 11.04
C ASN A 422 38.58 2.90 11.43
N TYR A 423 37.52 2.63 10.66
CA TYR A 423 36.56 1.58 10.96
C TYR A 423 36.84 0.32 10.14
N GLN A 424 37.93 -0.34 10.51
CA GLN A 424 38.46 -1.54 9.85
C GLN A 424 38.81 -2.60 10.91
N ASN A 425 38.18 -3.77 10.85
CA ASN A 425 38.56 -4.95 11.65
C ASN A 425 38.77 -6.19 10.76
N SER A 426 39.19 -7.32 11.34
CA SER A 426 39.47 -8.56 10.59
C SER A 426 38.24 -9.09 9.85
N SER A 427 37.07 -9.09 10.51
CA SER A 427 35.82 -9.56 9.93
C SER A 427 35.36 -8.66 8.78
N TYR A 428 35.46 -7.34 8.92
CA TYR A 428 35.13 -6.39 7.88
C TYR A 428 36.09 -6.47 6.69
N LYS A 429 37.40 -6.69 6.92
CA LYS A 429 38.36 -6.95 5.83
C LYS A 429 38.04 -8.24 5.07
N LEU A 430 37.59 -9.29 5.76
CA LEU A 430 37.11 -10.51 5.11
C LEU A 430 35.85 -10.23 4.29
N TYR A 431 34.89 -9.48 4.85
CA TYR A 431 33.68 -9.04 4.14
C TYR A 431 34.03 -8.25 2.88
N GLN A 432 34.93 -7.27 2.98
CA GLN A 432 35.42 -6.51 1.83
C GLN A 432 36.04 -7.44 0.79
N LEU A 433 36.94 -8.34 1.18
CA LEU A 433 37.58 -9.29 0.25
C LEU A 433 36.54 -10.14 -0.52
N ILE A 434 35.48 -10.55 0.16
CA ILE A 434 34.41 -11.38 -0.39
C ILE A 434 33.44 -10.57 -1.27
N ASN A 435 33.13 -9.33 -0.88
CA ASN A 435 32.09 -8.51 -1.49
C ASN A 435 32.62 -7.43 -2.46
N TYR A 436 33.95 -7.31 -2.60
CA TYR A 436 34.66 -6.24 -3.32
C TYR A 436 34.16 -6.03 -4.76
N ASP A 437 33.88 -7.10 -5.50
CA ASP A 437 33.53 -6.99 -6.93
C ASP A 437 32.04 -6.74 -7.18
N PHE A 438 31.16 -7.04 -6.22
CA PHE A 438 29.70 -6.94 -6.43
C PHE A 438 29.24 -5.51 -6.69
N TYR A 439 29.94 -4.51 -6.13
CA TYR A 439 29.63 -3.09 -6.30
C TYR A 439 30.28 -2.42 -7.52
N LYS A 440 31.29 -3.05 -8.16
CA LYS A 440 32.01 -2.43 -9.29
C LYS A 440 31.60 -2.99 -10.66
N SER A 441 31.25 -4.27 -10.75
CA SER A 441 30.83 -4.85 -12.02
C SER A 441 29.32 -4.71 -12.23
N HIS A 442 28.91 -3.83 -13.13
CA HIS A 442 27.52 -3.83 -13.67
C HIS A 442 27.23 -5.07 -14.55
N ASN A 443 28.15 -6.04 -14.59
CA ASN A 443 28.12 -7.20 -15.46
C ASN A 443 28.42 -8.47 -14.66
N ASN A 444 27.40 -9.32 -14.43
CA ASN A 444 27.49 -10.53 -13.60
C ASN A 444 28.59 -11.51 -14.05
N ILE A 445 28.93 -11.52 -15.35
CA ILE A 445 29.94 -12.42 -15.92
C ILE A 445 31.35 -12.04 -15.46
N GLU A 446 31.66 -10.75 -15.39
CA GLU A 446 32.99 -10.26 -14.98
C GLU A 446 33.20 -10.49 -13.48
N TYR A 447 32.15 -10.26 -12.67
CA TYR A 447 32.12 -10.63 -11.26
C TYR A 447 32.48 -12.10 -11.04
N ASP A 448 31.82 -13.01 -11.75
CA ASP A 448 32.04 -14.45 -11.59
C ASP A 448 33.48 -14.84 -11.92
N ILE A 449 34.08 -14.24 -12.95
CA ILE A 449 35.48 -14.52 -13.33
C ILE A 449 36.46 -14.03 -12.26
N VAL A 450 36.30 -12.81 -11.76
CA VAL A 450 37.21 -12.25 -10.75
C VAL A 450 37.04 -12.96 -9.42
N PHE A 451 35.79 -13.21 -9.02
CA PHE A 451 35.49 -13.91 -7.78
C PHE A 451 36.00 -15.36 -7.81
N ASN A 452 35.84 -16.10 -8.92
CA ASN A 452 36.40 -17.45 -9.04
C ASN A 452 37.93 -17.46 -8.94
N LYS A 453 38.63 -16.46 -9.50
CA LYS A 453 40.09 -16.30 -9.31
C LYS A 453 40.43 -16.02 -7.85
N LEU A 454 39.65 -15.19 -7.17
CA LEU A 454 39.85 -14.87 -5.76
C LEU A 454 39.66 -16.10 -4.87
N ILE A 455 38.61 -16.91 -5.10
CA ILE A 455 38.40 -18.19 -4.41
C ILE A 455 39.59 -19.11 -4.62
N THR A 456 40.01 -19.30 -5.88
CA THR A 456 41.14 -20.18 -6.21
C THR A 456 42.41 -19.76 -5.48
N ASN A 457 42.67 -18.46 -5.37
CA ASN A 457 43.90 -17.93 -4.77
C ASN A 457 43.87 -17.85 -3.24
N LYS A 458 42.72 -17.51 -2.63
CA LYS A 458 42.63 -17.16 -1.20
C LYS A 458 41.75 -18.08 -0.36
N PHE A 459 40.87 -18.87 -0.98
CA PHE A 459 39.94 -19.76 -0.28
C PHE A 459 40.12 -21.24 -0.69
N SER A 460 41.35 -21.62 -1.04
CA SER A 460 41.75 -23.01 -1.27
C SER A 460 42.32 -23.61 0.01
N PHE A 461 41.49 -24.29 0.80
CA PHE A 461 41.87 -24.76 2.13
C PHE A 461 42.66 -26.07 2.08
N ARG A 462 43.82 -26.08 2.75
CA ARG A 462 44.73 -27.24 2.77
C ARG A 462 44.56 -28.13 3.98
N ASN A 463 44.00 -27.60 5.06
CA ASN A 463 43.85 -28.28 6.35
C ASN A 463 42.67 -27.71 7.14
N ASN A 464 42.34 -28.38 8.24
CA ASN A 464 41.21 -27.99 9.10
C ASN A 464 41.43 -26.66 9.82
N GLN A 465 42.66 -26.26 10.12
CA GLN A 465 42.95 -24.98 10.79
C GLN A 465 42.57 -23.80 9.90
N GLU A 466 42.91 -23.85 8.61
CA GLU A 466 42.51 -22.81 7.65
C GLU A 466 40.99 -22.70 7.50
N VAL A 467 40.28 -23.83 7.58
CA VAL A 467 38.81 -23.86 7.60
C VAL A 467 38.27 -23.22 8.88
N ASP A 468 38.83 -23.54 10.03
CA ASP A 468 38.42 -22.99 11.33
C ASP A 468 38.64 -21.46 11.39
N ASP A 469 39.80 -20.97 10.96
CA ASP A 469 40.12 -19.53 10.94
C ASP A 469 39.18 -18.73 10.02
N PHE A 470 38.85 -19.31 8.85
CA PHE A 470 37.87 -18.73 7.94
C PHE A 470 36.47 -18.73 8.55
N TYR A 471 36.03 -19.88 9.07
CA TYR A 471 34.64 -20.08 9.48
C TYR A 471 34.27 -19.24 10.71
N GLN A 472 35.20 -19.01 11.63
CA GLN A 472 34.99 -18.10 12.78
C GLN A 472 34.65 -16.68 12.34
N ASN A 473 35.38 -16.14 11.37
CA ASN A 473 35.10 -14.82 10.82
C ASN A 473 33.83 -14.82 9.95
N TYR A 474 33.59 -15.90 9.21
CA TYR A 474 32.39 -16.08 8.39
C TYR A 474 31.11 -16.00 9.23
N LYS A 475 31.09 -16.64 10.41
CA LYS A 475 29.94 -16.60 11.35
C LYS A 475 29.50 -15.19 11.73
N ILE A 476 30.47 -14.27 11.84
CA ILE A 476 30.20 -12.87 12.19
C ILE A 476 29.57 -12.12 10.99
N ILE A 477 30.09 -12.35 9.78
CA ILE A 477 29.73 -11.56 8.60
C ILE A 477 28.56 -12.12 7.79
N GLN A 478 28.17 -13.38 8.03
CA GLN A 478 27.19 -14.10 7.20
C GLN A 478 25.83 -13.41 7.08
N ILE A 479 25.41 -12.62 8.08
CA ILE A 479 24.15 -11.87 8.09
C ILE A 479 24.09 -10.84 6.94
N ARG A 480 25.25 -10.34 6.51
CA ARG A 480 25.39 -9.32 5.46
C ARG A 480 25.84 -9.90 4.11
N LEU A 481 26.00 -11.22 4.00
CA LEU A 481 26.47 -11.88 2.79
C LEU A 481 25.34 -12.60 2.05
N ASN A 482 25.45 -12.63 0.71
CA ASN A 482 24.63 -13.53 -0.09
C ASN A 482 25.10 -14.98 0.12
N SER A 483 24.16 -15.89 0.32
CA SER A 483 24.40 -17.33 0.38
C SER A 483 25.24 -17.88 -0.79
N SER A 484 25.19 -17.24 -1.97
CA SER A 484 25.97 -17.63 -3.16
C SER A 484 27.48 -17.59 -2.97
N VAL A 485 27.98 -16.73 -2.07
CA VAL A 485 29.41 -16.64 -1.74
C VAL A 485 29.91 -17.94 -1.12
N ILE A 486 29.27 -18.38 -0.05
CA ILE A 486 29.71 -19.56 0.70
C ILE A 486 29.51 -20.82 -0.14
N GLN A 487 28.49 -20.85 -1.01
CA GLN A 487 28.29 -21.91 -1.99
C GLN A 487 29.48 -22.06 -2.92
N LYS A 488 29.95 -20.97 -3.53
CA LYS A 488 31.09 -21.01 -4.44
C LYS A 488 32.38 -21.45 -3.73
N ILE A 489 32.62 -20.96 -2.51
CA ILE A 489 33.76 -21.37 -1.68
C ILE A 489 33.67 -22.87 -1.37
N LEU A 490 32.50 -23.35 -0.99
CA LEU A 490 32.25 -24.76 -0.68
C LEU A 490 32.42 -25.65 -1.93
N ASN A 491 31.85 -25.25 -3.06
CA ASN A 491 31.95 -25.94 -4.35
C ASN A 491 33.41 -26.07 -4.84
N HIS A 492 34.18 -25.00 -4.70
CA HIS A 492 35.62 -25.01 -5.01
C HIS A 492 36.40 -25.97 -4.12
N ASN A 493 36.16 -25.94 -2.81
CA ASN A 493 36.86 -26.83 -1.88
C ASN A 493 36.44 -28.28 -2.06
N PHE A 494 35.17 -28.59 -2.32
CA PHE A 494 34.76 -29.95 -2.70
C PHE A 494 35.47 -30.46 -3.96
N SER A 495 35.69 -29.58 -4.94
CA SER A 495 36.36 -29.93 -6.20
C SER A 495 37.88 -30.09 -6.06
N SER A 496 38.53 -29.22 -5.26
CA SER A 496 39.99 -29.16 -5.14
C SER A 496 40.57 -30.02 -4.01
N ASN A 497 39.89 -30.07 -2.87
CA ASN A 497 40.24 -30.89 -1.71
C ASN A 497 38.98 -31.30 -0.95
N PHE A 498 38.40 -32.44 -1.37
CA PHE A 498 37.13 -32.93 -0.84
C PHE A 498 37.09 -33.02 0.69
N ILE A 499 38.20 -33.39 1.35
CA ILE A 499 38.24 -33.51 2.82
C ILE A 499 38.08 -32.14 3.49
N SER A 500 38.79 -31.11 3.02
CA SER A 500 38.62 -29.74 3.52
C SER A 500 37.21 -29.21 3.23
N GLY A 501 36.68 -29.48 2.03
CA GLY A 501 35.31 -29.11 1.65
C GLY A 501 34.26 -29.78 2.54
N LEU A 502 34.44 -31.07 2.84
CA LEU A 502 33.57 -31.84 3.74
C LEU A 502 33.66 -31.33 5.18
N TYR A 503 34.85 -30.96 5.66
CA TYR A 503 35.01 -30.39 7.00
C TYR A 503 34.36 -29.00 7.11
N LEU A 504 34.47 -28.16 6.08
CA LEU A 504 33.73 -26.88 6.03
C LEU A 504 32.22 -27.10 6.01
N PHE A 505 31.73 -28.04 5.21
CA PHE A 505 30.32 -28.43 5.20
C PHE A 505 29.85 -28.90 6.58
N GLU A 506 30.64 -29.74 7.25
CA GLU A 506 30.36 -30.22 8.60
C GLU A 506 30.21 -29.07 9.60
N LYS A 507 31.11 -28.08 9.57
CA LYS A 507 30.98 -26.88 10.41
C LYS A 507 29.68 -26.13 10.16
N ILE A 508 29.32 -25.94 8.89
CA ILE A 508 28.08 -25.25 8.50
C ILE A 508 26.83 -25.98 9.00
N ILE A 509 26.76 -27.31 8.85
CA ILE A 509 25.58 -28.09 9.27
C ILE A 509 25.51 -28.28 10.78
N VAL A 510 26.64 -28.33 11.49
CA VAL A 510 26.66 -28.37 12.97
C VAL A 510 26.03 -27.11 13.56
N ASP A 511 26.24 -25.96 12.93
CA ASP A 511 25.61 -24.70 13.29
C ASP A 511 24.21 -24.50 12.70
N GLY A 512 23.59 -25.56 12.16
CA GLY A 512 22.21 -25.55 11.68
C GLY A 512 22.01 -24.98 10.27
N ASN A 513 23.07 -24.79 9.49
CA ASN A 513 23.04 -24.19 8.14
C ASN A 513 22.44 -22.76 8.13
N PRO A 514 23.07 -21.80 8.84
CA PRO A 514 22.52 -20.45 9.08
C PRO A 514 22.25 -19.64 7.80
N THR A 515 22.97 -19.93 6.71
CA THR A 515 22.79 -19.25 5.41
C THR A 515 21.90 -20.03 4.43
N ASN A 516 21.21 -21.07 4.89
CA ASN A 516 20.25 -21.84 4.09
C ASN A 516 20.81 -22.34 2.75
N ILE A 517 22.03 -22.90 2.77
CA ILE A 517 22.68 -23.41 1.56
C ILE A 517 21.87 -24.60 1.00
N TYR A 518 21.51 -24.52 -0.28
CA TYR A 518 20.88 -25.63 -1.02
C TYR A 518 21.93 -26.46 -1.78
N PRO A 519 21.72 -27.78 -1.92
CA PRO A 519 22.63 -28.67 -2.62
C PRO A 519 22.67 -28.45 -4.14
N ASP A 520 21.55 -28.03 -4.76
CA ASP A 520 21.45 -27.78 -6.22
C ASP A 520 22.45 -26.73 -6.71
N TRP A 521 22.95 -25.89 -5.79
CA TRP A 521 23.92 -24.84 -6.07
C TRP A 521 25.37 -25.31 -6.01
N ILE A 522 25.62 -26.55 -5.56
CA ILE A 522 26.95 -27.16 -5.48
C ILE A 522 27.13 -28.11 -6.66
N SER A 523 27.48 -27.54 -7.81
CA SER A 523 27.55 -28.24 -9.09
C SER A 523 28.51 -29.43 -9.10
N CYS A 524 29.60 -29.36 -8.33
CA CYS A 524 30.64 -30.39 -8.35
C CYS A 524 30.18 -31.74 -7.81
N ILE A 525 29.09 -31.79 -7.01
CA ILE A 525 28.59 -33.04 -6.40
C ILE A 525 28.29 -34.11 -7.46
N LYS A 526 27.90 -33.70 -8.67
CA LYS A 526 27.62 -34.60 -9.80
C LYS A 526 28.84 -35.40 -10.24
N ASP A 527 30.04 -34.86 -10.01
CA ASP A 527 31.31 -35.38 -10.48
C ASP A 527 32.14 -36.02 -9.34
N ILE A 528 31.63 -36.04 -8.12
CA ILE A 528 32.30 -36.61 -6.95
C ILE A 528 32.31 -38.15 -7.03
N SER A 529 33.40 -38.77 -6.57
CA SER A 529 33.52 -40.24 -6.50
C SER A 529 32.47 -40.86 -5.56
N GLN A 530 32.09 -42.11 -5.82
CA GLN A 530 31.09 -42.80 -4.99
C GLN A 530 31.53 -42.96 -3.52
N GLU A 531 32.82 -43.13 -3.25
CA GLU A 531 33.37 -43.16 -1.89
C GLU A 531 33.12 -41.84 -1.16
N ASN A 532 33.39 -40.72 -1.82
CA ASN A 532 33.18 -39.39 -1.27
C ASN A 532 31.69 -39.03 -1.13
N LEU A 533 30.84 -39.46 -2.07
CA LEU A 533 29.38 -39.32 -1.94
C LEU A 533 28.85 -40.08 -0.71
N ASN A 534 29.37 -41.27 -0.42
CA ASN A 534 29.03 -42.01 0.80
C ASN A 534 29.48 -41.27 2.08
N LEU A 535 30.66 -40.66 2.07
CA LEU A 535 31.12 -39.83 3.20
C LEU A 535 30.20 -38.62 3.42
N LEU A 536 29.78 -37.96 2.35
CA LEU A 536 28.84 -36.83 2.40
C LEU A 536 27.45 -37.28 2.90
N TRP A 537 26.93 -38.41 2.39
CA TRP A 537 25.68 -39.02 2.85
C TRP A 537 25.70 -39.33 4.35
N ASN A 538 26.81 -39.88 4.85
CA ASN A 538 26.98 -40.15 6.28
C ASN A 538 26.94 -38.87 7.13
N LYS A 539 27.57 -37.78 6.68
CA LYS A 539 27.51 -36.49 7.39
C LYS A 539 26.09 -35.91 7.40
N ILE A 540 25.39 -35.95 6.27
CA ILE A 540 24.01 -35.45 6.16
C ILE A 540 23.07 -36.22 7.10
N THR A 541 23.19 -37.55 7.16
CA THR A 541 22.31 -38.39 7.97
C THR A 541 22.53 -38.20 9.48
N GLN A 542 23.76 -37.94 9.91
CA GLN A 542 24.16 -37.80 11.33
C GLN A 542 23.72 -36.50 12.03
N HIS A 543 23.56 -35.39 11.29
CA HIS A 543 23.28 -34.08 11.89
C HIS A 543 21.84 -33.61 11.65
N HIS A 544 21.33 -32.71 12.50
CA HIS A 544 20.05 -32.02 12.30
C HIS A 544 20.32 -30.56 11.92
N PHE A 545 19.85 -30.12 10.74
CA PHE A 545 20.13 -28.79 10.22
C PHE A 545 19.07 -28.35 9.19
N SER A 546 18.95 -27.04 8.96
CA SER A 546 18.08 -26.49 7.92
C SER A 546 18.47 -27.02 6.54
N LYS A 547 17.50 -27.32 5.67
CA LYS A 547 17.74 -27.92 4.34
C LYS A 547 18.26 -29.36 4.35
N LYS A 548 18.29 -30.06 5.49
CA LYS A 548 18.76 -31.48 5.55
C LYS A 548 18.06 -32.36 4.53
N ARG A 549 16.74 -32.21 4.43
CA ARG A 549 15.92 -32.96 3.48
C ARG A 549 16.36 -32.71 2.04
N SER A 550 16.53 -31.44 1.66
CA SER A 550 16.99 -31.06 0.32
C SER A 550 18.35 -31.70 0.01
N TRP A 551 19.32 -31.59 0.93
CA TRP A 551 20.64 -32.23 0.82
C TRP A 551 20.56 -33.75 0.70
N ALA A 552 19.74 -34.39 1.52
CA ALA A 552 19.56 -35.84 1.48
C ALA A 552 19.00 -36.30 0.12
N LEU A 553 17.92 -35.67 -0.37
CA LEU A 553 17.30 -36.02 -1.65
C LEU A 553 18.27 -35.84 -2.83
N PHE A 554 19.06 -34.76 -2.80
CA PHE A 554 20.04 -34.48 -3.84
C PHE A 554 21.20 -35.49 -3.86
N VAL A 555 21.78 -35.80 -2.70
CA VAL A 555 22.90 -36.77 -2.63
C VAL A 555 22.41 -38.18 -2.94
N PHE A 556 21.23 -38.56 -2.45
CA PHE A 556 20.62 -39.87 -2.71
C PHE A 556 20.47 -40.15 -4.21
N PHE A 557 20.15 -39.14 -5.02
CA PHE A 557 20.04 -39.27 -6.47
C PHE A 557 21.34 -39.77 -7.15
N TYR A 558 22.49 -39.25 -6.70
CA TYR A 558 23.81 -39.56 -7.27
C TYR A 558 24.43 -40.86 -6.72
N LEU A 559 23.79 -41.51 -5.76
CA LEU A 559 24.22 -42.84 -5.31
C LEU A 559 24.00 -43.87 -6.41
N SER A 560 25.07 -44.63 -6.70
CA SER A 560 25.05 -45.69 -7.72
C SER A 560 24.36 -46.97 -7.24
N LYS A 561 24.39 -47.23 -5.94
CA LYS A 561 23.71 -48.36 -5.28
C LYS A 561 22.92 -47.81 -4.10
N VAL A 562 21.65 -48.21 -4.01
CA VAL A 562 20.75 -47.82 -2.93
C VAL A 562 20.33 -49.08 -2.18
N SER A 563 20.57 -49.12 -0.87
CA SER A 563 20.10 -50.21 -0.02
C SER A 563 18.70 -49.93 0.52
N LEU A 564 18.01 -50.97 0.99
CA LEU A 564 16.74 -50.81 1.71
C LEU A 564 16.88 -49.90 2.95
N SER A 565 18.05 -49.91 3.60
CA SER A 565 18.34 -49.01 4.73
C SER A 565 18.36 -47.53 4.29
N ASP A 566 18.91 -47.24 3.12
CA ASP A 566 18.95 -45.87 2.57
C ASP A 566 17.55 -45.40 2.20
N VAL A 567 16.73 -46.28 1.61
CA VAL A 567 15.31 -46.03 1.32
C VAL A 567 14.53 -45.72 2.60
N ASN A 568 14.66 -46.55 3.62
CA ASN A 568 13.98 -46.33 4.91
C ASN A 568 14.45 -45.05 5.60
N THR A 569 15.75 -44.72 5.49
CA THR A 569 16.31 -43.47 6.01
C THR A 569 15.70 -42.27 5.27
N MET A 570 15.53 -42.36 3.96
CA MET A 570 14.92 -41.32 3.14
C MET A 570 13.43 -41.11 3.49
N ILE A 571 12.67 -42.20 3.65
CA ILE A 571 11.28 -42.16 4.13
C ILE A 571 11.23 -41.48 5.50
N TYR A 572 12.09 -41.88 6.45
CA TYR A 572 12.16 -41.28 7.78
C TYR A 572 12.48 -39.77 7.74
N ILE A 573 13.43 -39.33 6.89
CA ILE A 573 13.75 -37.91 6.70
C ILE A 573 12.55 -37.13 6.14
N ILE A 574 11.79 -37.76 5.23
CA ILE A 574 10.55 -37.21 4.68
C ILE A 574 9.42 -37.19 5.71
N GLU A 575 9.34 -38.13 6.65
CA GLU A 575 8.30 -38.12 7.67
C GLU A 575 8.60 -37.11 8.79
N THR A 576 9.86 -37.01 9.21
CA THR A 576 10.26 -36.26 10.42
C THR A 576 10.65 -34.81 10.17
N SER A 577 10.82 -34.39 8.91
CA SER A 577 11.21 -33.01 8.61
C SER A 577 10.06 -32.03 8.82
N ILE A 578 10.27 -31.03 9.67
CA ILE A 578 9.30 -29.94 9.97
C ILE A 578 9.45 -28.78 8.96
N ASP A 579 10.39 -28.90 8.02
CA ASP A 579 10.83 -27.81 7.15
C ASP A 579 9.75 -27.36 6.15
N LYS A 580 9.63 -26.03 5.97
CA LYS A 580 8.75 -25.34 5.00
C LYS A 580 9.26 -25.41 3.56
N GLU A 581 9.88 -26.51 3.18
CA GLU A 581 10.69 -26.60 1.96
C GLU A 581 10.04 -27.39 0.83
N ILE A 582 10.10 -26.76 -0.34
CA ILE A 582 9.90 -27.35 -1.64
C ILE A 582 11.08 -28.27 -1.95
N ALA A 583 10.85 -29.58 -2.04
CA ALA A 583 11.90 -30.52 -2.42
C ALA A 583 11.48 -31.32 -3.66
N GLN A 584 12.38 -31.45 -4.64
CA GLN A 584 12.10 -32.16 -5.88
C GLN A 584 12.72 -33.56 -5.87
N LEU A 585 11.86 -34.57 -5.85
CA LEU A 585 12.20 -35.96 -6.16
C LEU A 585 12.02 -36.18 -7.66
N GLN A 586 13.03 -35.78 -8.41
CA GLN A 586 12.98 -35.85 -9.88
C GLN A 586 13.17 -37.27 -10.43
N PHE A 587 13.70 -38.23 -9.64
CA PHE A 587 14.18 -39.51 -10.17
C PHE A 587 14.07 -40.70 -9.18
N ILE A 588 12.89 -40.87 -8.55
CA ILE A 588 12.59 -42.07 -7.75
C ILE A 588 12.42 -43.33 -8.62
N GLU A 589 12.46 -43.21 -9.95
CA GLU A 589 12.34 -44.35 -10.87
C GLU A 589 13.27 -45.53 -10.53
N LYS A 590 14.46 -45.25 -9.96
CA LYS A 590 15.37 -46.29 -9.45
C LYS A 590 14.72 -47.16 -8.37
N MET A 591 13.94 -46.56 -7.45
CA MET A 591 13.21 -47.29 -6.42
C MET A 591 11.97 -47.99 -6.97
N TYR A 592 11.31 -47.45 -8.00
CA TYR A 592 10.13 -48.07 -8.59
C TYR A 592 10.44 -49.49 -9.11
N ASN A 593 11.61 -49.67 -9.75
CA ASN A 593 12.01 -50.98 -10.27
C ASN A 593 12.47 -51.95 -9.17
N ASP A 594 13.27 -51.47 -8.22
CA ASP A 594 13.97 -52.33 -7.26
C ASP A 594 13.18 -52.54 -5.94
N TYR A 595 12.34 -51.58 -5.55
CA TYR A 595 11.61 -51.52 -4.26
C TYR A 595 10.18 -50.95 -4.42
N PRO A 596 9.29 -51.61 -5.19
CA PRO A 596 7.98 -51.06 -5.55
C PRO A 596 7.04 -50.84 -4.35
N LYS A 597 7.13 -51.64 -3.28
CA LYS A 597 6.28 -51.49 -2.09
C LYS A 597 6.66 -50.28 -1.26
N GLU A 598 7.96 -50.08 -1.08
CA GLU A 598 8.52 -48.92 -0.37
C GLU A 598 8.28 -47.64 -1.17
N PHE A 599 8.23 -47.74 -2.50
CA PHE A 599 7.83 -46.65 -3.37
C PHE A 599 6.35 -46.26 -3.19
N GLU A 600 5.43 -47.22 -3.15
CA GLU A 600 4.00 -46.96 -2.83
C GLU A 600 3.87 -46.30 -1.45
N LEU A 601 4.53 -46.86 -0.43
CA LEU A 601 4.56 -46.27 0.91
C LEU A 601 5.10 -44.83 0.89
N LEU A 602 6.16 -44.56 0.14
CA LEU A 602 6.72 -43.22 0.00
C LEU A 602 5.71 -42.24 -0.62
N LEU A 603 4.98 -42.65 -1.67
CA LEU A 603 3.94 -41.81 -2.28
C LEU A 603 2.81 -41.51 -1.29
N ASP A 604 2.34 -42.51 -0.54
CA ASP A 604 1.32 -42.31 0.50
C ASP A 604 1.77 -41.30 1.56
N LYS A 605 3.02 -41.41 2.01
CA LYS A 605 3.60 -40.45 2.97
C LYS A 605 3.72 -39.06 2.38
N ILE A 606 4.05 -38.94 1.09
CA ILE A 606 4.10 -37.66 0.37
C ILE A 606 2.69 -37.04 0.28
N ILE A 607 1.68 -37.82 -0.12
CA ILE A 607 0.29 -37.35 -0.21
C ILE A 607 -0.17 -36.82 1.15
N ALA A 608 -0.02 -37.63 2.19
CA ALA A 608 -0.45 -37.29 3.56
C ALA A 608 0.28 -36.05 4.10
N ARG A 609 1.58 -35.93 3.83
CA ARG A 609 2.38 -34.79 4.28
C ARG A 609 2.05 -33.50 3.50
N ASN A 610 1.81 -33.58 2.20
CA ASN A 610 1.57 -32.42 1.33
C ASN A 610 0.25 -31.66 1.62
N CYS A 611 -0.52 -32.12 2.61
CA CYS A 611 -1.57 -31.32 3.28
C CYS A 611 -1.01 -30.19 4.18
N THR A 612 0.32 -30.08 4.32
CA THR A 612 1.03 -29.05 5.09
C THR A 612 1.67 -28.00 4.16
N PRO A 613 2.03 -26.78 4.62
CA PRO A 613 2.50 -25.66 3.77
C PRO A 613 3.84 -25.87 3.02
N ALA A 614 4.38 -27.08 3.00
CA ALA A 614 5.76 -27.39 2.62
C ALA A 614 5.88 -28.60 1.68
N PRO A 615 5.42 -28.47 0.43
CA PRO A 615 5.21 -29.64 -0.41
C PRO A 615 6.46 -30.34 -0.90
N ILE A 616 6.34 -31.66 -0.98
CA ILE A 616 7.24 -32.56 -1.68
C ILE A 616 6.76 -32.67 -3.12
N PHE A 617 7.69 -32.43 -4.03
CA PHE A 617 7.46 -32.59 -5.44
C PHE A 617 7.98 -33.91 -5.91
N VAL A 618 7.15 -34.60 -6.67
CA VAL A 618 7.51 -35.85 -7.31
C VAL A 618 7.31 -35.65 -8.79
N ASN A 619 8.32 -35.96 -9.59
CA ASN A 619 8.10 -36.08 -11.03
C ASN A 619 7.33 -37.38 -11.26
N ILE A 620 6.20 -37.31 -11.99
CA ILE A 620 5.39 -38.48 -12.35
C ILE A 620 5.62 -38.76 -13.84
N PRO A 621 6.51 -39.69 -14.20
CA PRO A 621 6.68 -40.22 -15.54
C PRO A 621 5.37 -40.68 -16.14
N SER A 622 5.16 -40.37 -17.42
CA SER A 622 3.97 -40.75 -18.18
C SER A 622 3.81 -42.26 -18.38
N ASN A 623 4.78 -43.06 -17.93
CA ASN A 623 4.91 -44.51 -18.15
C ASN A 623 4.90 -45.32 -16.84
N TRP A 624 4.51 -44.74 -15.71
CA TRP A 624 4.27 -45.48 -14.47
C TRP A 624 2.93 -46.24 -14.51
N TYR A 625 2.94 -47.49 -14.02
CA TYR A 625 1.74 -48.31 -13.82
C TYR A 625 1.80 -48.93 -12.42
N LEU A 626 1.06 -48.34 -11.48
CA LEU A 626 0.95 -48.88 -10.12
C LEU A 626 -0.14 -49.96 -10.04
N LYS A 627 0.01 -50.89 -9.09
CA LYS A 627 -1.02 -51.90 -8.80
C LYS A 627 -2.24 -51.30 -8.11
N ASP A 628 -2.04 -50.19 -7.39
CA ASP A 628 -3.10 -49.38 -6.79
C ASP A 628 -3.29 -48.11 -7.63
N GLU A 629 -4.37 -48.07 -8.41
CA GLU A 629 -4.65 -46.96 -9.32
C GLU A 629 -4.99 -45.67 -8.57
N ASP A 630 -5.56 -45.74 -7.36
CA ASP A 630 -6.09 -44.56 -6.65
C ASP A 630 -5.00 -43.65 -6.07
N VAL A 631 -3.94 -44.22 -5.48
CA VAL A 631 -2.77 -43.46 -4.98
C VAL A 631 -2.15 -42.64 -6.12
N TYR A 632 -2.14 -43.19 -7.33
CA TYR A 632 -1.62 -42.53 -8.51
C TYR A 632 -2.46 -41.33 -8.95
N PHE A 633 -3.78 -41.49 -9.11
CA PHE A 633 -4.70 -40.39 -9.46
C PHE A 633 -4.63 -39.26 -8.43
N GLN A 634 -4.56 -39.58 -7.14
CA GLN A 634 -4.44 -38.60 -6.07
C GLN A 634 -3.09 -37.86 -6.10
N THR A 635 -1.99 -38.59 -6.31
CA THR A 635 -0.66 -38.00 -6.46
C THR A 635 -0.64 -37.04 -7.65
N TYR A 636 -1.21 -37.43 -8.80
CA TYR A 636 -1.27 -36.59 -9.99
C TYR A 636 -2.05 -35.29 -9.74
N LEU A 637 -3.26 -35.35 -9.18
CA LEU A 637 -4.04 -34.15 -8.85
C LEU A 637 -3.27 -33.24 -7.89
N GLN A 638 -2.70 -33.79 -6.82
CA GLN A 638 -1.96 -33.02 -5.83
C GLN A 638 -0.75 -32.33 -6.46
N GLN A 639 0.05 -33.04 -7.24
CA GLN A 639 1.27 -32.51 -7.87
C GLN A 639 0.94 -31.47 -8.95
N THR A 640 -0.07 -31.71 -9.78
CA THR A 640 -0.50 -30.76 -10.83
C THR A 640 -1.11 -29.49 -10.24
N LYS A 641 -1.85 -29.59 -9.12
CA LYS A 641 -2.40 -28.43 -8.41
C LYS A 641 -1.29 -27.51 -7.92
N MET A 642 -0.18 -28.09 -7.50
CA MET A 642 0.96 -27.34 -7.00
C MET A 642 1.83 -26.79 -8.13
N PHE A 643 1.96 -27.52 -9.24
CA PHE A 643 2.73 -27.11 -10.41
C PHE A 643 2.03 -27.49 -11.73
N PRO A 644 1.20 -26.59 -12.27
CA PRO A 644 0.41 -26.85 -13.48
C PRO A 644 1.26 -27.15 -14.74
N ASN A 645 2.50 -26.66 -14.78
CA ASN A 645 3.35 -26.70 -15.97
C ASN A 645 4.20 -27.98 -16.14
N ARG A 646 4.06 -28.98 -15.25
CA ARG A 646 4.94 -30.18 -15.30
C ARG A 646 4.53 -31.20 -16.36
N ASP A 647 3.24 -31.37 -16.62
CA ASP A 647 2.73 -32.16 -17.73
C ASP A 647 2.42 -31.24 -18.92
N TYR A 648 3.44 -30.51 -19.39
CA TYR A 648 3.27 -29.45 -20.41
C TYR A 648 2.59 -29.95 -21.69
N ASN A 649 2.82 -31.21 -22.07
CA ASN A 649 2.22 -31.83 -23.26
C ASN A 649 0.95 -32.64 -22.94
N ASN A 650 0.45 -32.61 -21.70
CA ASN A 650 -0.72 -33.36 -21.23
C ASN A 650 -0.66 -34.88 -21.50
N LEU A 651 0.53 -35.47 -21.67
CA LEU A 651 0.70 -36.89 -22.02
C LEU A 651 0.33 -37.81 -20.85
N ALA A 652 0.61 -37.37 -19.62
CA ALA A 652 0.19 -38.12 -18.44
C ALA A 652 -1.32 -37.98 -18.24
N LEU A 653 -1.88 -36.77 -18.42
CA LEU A 653 -3.33 -36.54 -18.37
C LEU A 653 -4.10 -37.38 -19.40
N GLU A 654 -3.66 -37.40 -20.65
CA GLU A 654 -4.29 -38.16 -21.73
C GLU A 654 -4.39 -39.64 -21.39
N LYS A 655 -3.30 -40.24 -20.88
CA LYS A 655 -3.31 -41.64 -20.44
C LYS A 655 -4.26 -41.89 -19.27
N LEU A 656 -4.31 -40.97 -18.30
CA LEU A 656 -5.22 -41.06 -17.17
C LEU A 656 -6.69 -41.00 -17.63
N LEU A 657 -7.02 -40.11 -18.57
CA LEU A 657 -8.37 -39.99 -19.12
C LEU A 657 -8.78 -41.18 -19.99
N ASN A 658 -7.82 -41.82 -20.67
CA ASN A 658 -8.08 -43.07 -21.39
C ASN A 658 -8.43 -44.24 -20.45
N ILE A 659 -7.93 -44.23 -19.21
CA ILE A 659 -8.28 -45.22 -18.18
C ILE A 659 -9.60 -44.85 -17.49
N ARG A 660 -9.74 -43.59 -17.06
CA ARG A 660 -10.90 -43.09 -16.30
C ARG A 660 -11.36 -41.73 -16.82
N PRO A 661 -12.23 -41.64 -17.86
CA PRO A 661 -12.64 -40.37 -18.45
C PRO A 661 -13.27 -39.38 -17.47
N ASN A 662 -14.04 -39.85 -16.48
CA ASN A 662 -14.68 -39.00 -15.47
C ASN A 662 -13.68 -38.28 -14.56
N PHE A 663 -12.42 -38.69 -14.53
CA PHE A 663 -11.35 -37.97 -13.81
C PHE A 663 -11.18 -36.52 -14.30
N LEU A 664 -11.63 -36.18 -15.53
CA LEU A 664 -11.62 -34.81 -16.03
C LEU A 664 -12.43 -33.86 -15.13
N ILE A 665 -13.49 -34.35 -14.49
CA ILE A 665 -14.28 -33.55 -13.53
C ILE A 665 -13.42 -33.21 -12.31
N ASP A 666 -12.78 -34.21 -11.70
CA ASP A 666 -11.87 -34.01 -10.56
C ASP A 666 -10.73 -33.04 -10.91
N TYR A 667 -10.19 -33.16 -12.13
CA TYR A 667 -9.13 -32.31 -12.65
C TYR A 667 -9.58 -30.84 -12.76
N VAL A 668 -10.68 -30.57 -13.46
CA VAL A 668 -11.19 -29.20 -13.66
C VAL A 668 -11.57 -28.54 -12.32
N GLU A 669 -12.10 -29.30 -11.38
CA GLU A 669 -12.51 -28.78 -10.08
C GLU A 669 -11.34 -28.41 -9.16
N ASN A 670 -10.20 -29.09 -9.31
CA ASN A 670 -9.05 -28.93 -8.42
C ASN A 670 -7.89 -28.12 -9.01
N ILE A 671 -7.83 -27.98 -10.34
CA ILE A 671 -6.70 -27.37 -11.07
C ILE A 671 -7.15 -26.04 -11.70
N ASN A 672 -6.47 -24.95 -11.32
CA ASN A 672 -6.72 -23.64 -11.90
C ASN A 672 -5.72 -23.40 -13.05
N ILE A 673 -6.20 -23.43 -14.30
CA ILE A 673 -5.34 -23.26 -15.49
C ILE A 673 -5.13 -21.76 -15.74
N SER A 674 -4.01 -21.21 -15.27
CA SER A 674 -3.60 -19.86 -15.64
C SER A 674 -2.60 -19.90 -16.81
N ASN A 675 -3.01 -19.44 -17.99
CA ASN A 675 -2.18 -19.04 -19.14
C ASN A 675 -1.02 -19.98 -19.53
N SER A 676 -1.21 -21.31 -19.48
CA SER A 676 -0.27 -22.26 -20.07
C SER A 676 -0.68 -22.61 -21.52
N VAL A 677 0.29 -22.58 -22.43
CA VAL A 677 0.19 -22.76 -23.90
C VAL A 677 -0.18 -24.21 -24.32
N SER A 678 -0.65 -25.05 -23.40
CA SER A 678 -0.96 -26.47 -23.66
C SER A 678 -2.34 -26.63 -24.30
N SER A 679 -2.41 -27.31 -25.46
CA SER A 679 -3.70 -27.62 -26.10
C SER A 679 -4.39 -28.76 -25.35
N PHE A 680 -5.68 -28.58 -25.04
CA PHE A 680 -6.53 -29.62 -24.46
C PHE A 680 -7.39 -30.32 -25.52
N GLU A 681 -7.01 -30.23 -26.80
CA GLU A 681 -7.82 -30.75 -27.91
C GLU A 681 -8.07 -32.26 -27.85
N PHE A 682 -7.15 -33.02 -27.23
CA PHE A 682 -7.27 -34.47 -27.04
C PHE A 682 -8.51 -34.87 -26.22
N ILE A 683 -9.01 -34.01 -25.31
CA ILE A 683 -10.21 -34.34 -24.52
C ILE A 683 -11.45 -34.51 -25.42
N TRP A 684 -11.50 -33.80 -26.56
CA TRP A 684 -12.61 -33.87 -27.50
C TRP A 684 -12.59 -35.15 -28.33
N GLN A 685 -11.54 -35.96 -28.24
CA GLN A 685 -11.49 -37.29 -28.83
C GLN A 685 -12.17 -38.35 -27.95
N LEU A 686 -12.43 -38.03 -26.67
CA LEU A 686 -13.17 -38.91 -25.76
C LEU A 686 -14.64 -39.04 -26.22
N SER A 687 -15.19 -40.26 -26.16
CA SER A 687 -16.57 -40.53 -26.56
C SER A 687 -17.61 -39.90 -25.63
N THR A 688 -17.29 -39.73 -24.35
CA THR A 688 -18.17 -39.20 -23.29
C THR A 688 -18.01 -37.69 -23.04
N ILE A 689 -17.18 -36.98 -23.81
CA ILE A 689 -16.80 -35.59 -23.53
C ILE A 689 -17.99 -34.63 -23.44
N SER A 690 -19.02 -34.79 -24.28
CA SER A 690 -20.18 -33.89 -24.29
C SER A 690 -20.96 -33.94 -22.97
N GLU A 691 -21.10 -35.12 -22.36
CA GLU A 691 -21.75 -35.28 -21.06
C GLU A 691 -20.91 -34.67 -19.94
N ILE A 692 -19.60 -34.97 -19.95
CA ILE A 692 -18.64 -34.45 -18.96
C ILE A 692 -18.59 -32.91 -18.99
N MET A 693 -18.49 -32.30 -20.17
CA MET A 693 -18.45 -30.84 -20.33
C MET A 693 -19.77 -30.16 -19.95
N THR A 694 -20.91 -30.82 -20.18
CA THR A 694 -22.21 -30.30 -19.72
C THR A 694 -22.25 -30.21 -18.19
N ASN A 695 -21.78 -31.26 -17.49
CA ASN A 695 -21.72 -31.26 -16.03
C ASN A 695 -20.79 -30.16 -15.49
N ILE A 696 -19.63 -29.98 -16.11
CA ILE A 696 -18.68 -28.92 -15.76
C ILE A 696 -19.32 -27.54 -15.92
N LEU A 697 -19.89 -27.24 -17.09
CA LEU A 697 -20.49 -25.93 -17.39
C LEU A 697 -21.66 -25.60 -16.45
N ASN A 698 -22.52 -26.59 -16.16
CA ASN A 698 -23.63 -26.40 -15.23
C ASN A 698 -23.13 -26.03 -13.83
N LYS A 699 -22.10 -26.72 -13.33
CA LYS A 699 -21.49 -26.40 -12.03
C LYS A 699 -20.90 -24.99 -11.98
N TYR A 700 -20.23 -24.55 -13.05
CA TYR A 700 -19.68 -23.19 -13.15
C TYR A 700 -20.76 -22.10 -13.15
N ALA A 701 -21.88 -22.36 -13.83
CA ALA A 701 -23.02 -21.47 -13.85
C ALA A 701 -23.71 -21.38 -12.48
N ASP A 702 -23.92 -22.51 -11.80
CA ASP A 702 -24.57 -22.57 -10.47
C ASP A 702 -23.74 -21.84 -9.40
N ASP A 703 -22.41 -22.01 -9.43
CA ASP A 703 -21.50 -21.36 -8.48
C ASP A 703 -21.28 -19.85 -8.76
N LYS A 704 -21.86 -19.30 -9.84
CA LYS A 704 -21.65 -17.92 -10.33
C LYS A 704 -20.18 -17.53 -10.50
N LYS A 705 -19.30 -18.50 -10.77
CA LYS A 705 -17.84 -18.34 -10.79
C LYS A 705 -17.28 -17.67 -12.05
N TYR A 706 -18.09 -17.45 -13.09
CA TYR A 706 -17.63 -16.93 -14.38
C TYR A 706 -17.06 -15.51 -14.35
N PHE A 707 -17.36 -14.68 -13.34
CA PHE A 707 -16.76 -13.35 -13.19
C PHE A 707 -15.31 -13.35 -12.69
N PHE A 708 -14.83 -14.47 -12.12
CA PHE A 708 -13.54 -14.51 -11.39
C PHE A 708 -12.51 -15.51 -11.96
N THR A 709 -12.87 -16.35 -12.94
CA THR A 709 -11.99 -17.40 -13.50
C THR A 709 -11.83 -17.33 -15.03
N GLN A 710 -11.93 -16.14 -15.61
CA GLN A 710 -12.26 -15.90 -17.03
C GLN A 710 -11.32 -16.55 -18.08
N ASP A 711 -10.04 -16.83 -17.80
CA ASP A 711 -9.15 -17.39 -18.83
C ASP A 711 -9.05 -18.93 -18.82
N SER A 712 -9.39 -19.62 -17.72
CA SER A 712 -9.01 -21.03 -17.52
C SER A 712 -9.94 -22.04 -18.20
N ILE A 713 -11.24 -21.75 -18.29
CA ILE A 713 -12.21 -22.67 -18.91
C ILE A 713 -12.19 -22.57 -20.44
N CYS A 714 -11.84 -21.39 -20.96
CA CYS A 714 -11.74 -21.11 -22.39
C CYS A 714 -10.70 -22.00 -23.09
N THR A 715 -9.64 -22.41 -22.38
CA THR A 715 -8.58 -23.28 -22.94
C THR A 715 -9.08 -24.66 -23.38
N TYR A 716 -10.22 -25.11 -22.84
CA TYR A 716 -10.84 -26.39 -23.24
C TYR A 716 -11.65 -26.29 -24.54
N PHE A 717 -11.99 -25.08 -25.00
CA PHE A 717 -12.88 -24.85 -26.14
C PHE A 717 -12.15 -24.34 -27.39
N HIS A 718 -10.84 -24.57 -27.47
CA HIS A 718 -10.01 -24.13 -28.60
C HIS A 718 -9.23 -25.31 -29.21
N SER A 719 -9.24 -25.43 -30.54
CA SER A 719 -8.39 -26.37 -31.29
C SER A 719 -8.04 -25.81 -32.67
N LYS A 720 -6.85 -26.18 -33.16
CA LYS A 720 -6.41 -25.88 -34.54
C LYS A 720 -6.95 -26.88 -35.55
N ASP A 721 -7.46 -28.02 -35.09
CA ASP A 721 -8.08 -29.04 -35.94
C ASP A 721 -9.51 -28.62 -36.32
N ILE A 722 -9.80 -28.60 -37.62
CA ILE A 722 -11.06 -28.14 -38.18
C ILE A 722 -12.23 -29.05 -37.76
N GLU A 723 -12.02 -30.37 -37.64
CA GLU A 723 -13.08 -31.31 -37.26
C GLU A 723 -13.40 -31.21 -35.77
N ILE A 724 -12.36 -31.13 -34.93
CA ILE A 724 -12.54 -30.93 -33.49
C ILE A 724 -13.23 -29.59 -33.23
N ASN A 725 -12.80 -28.51 -33.90
CA ASN A 725 -13.40 -27.20 -33.73
C ASN A 725 -14.89 -27.19 -34.13
N LYS A 726 -15.27 -27.88 -35.23
CA LYS A 726 -16.69 -28.09 -35.58
C LYS A 726 -17.46 -28.84 -34.49
N LYS A 727 -16.87 -29.86 -33.87
CA LYS A 727 -17.50 -30.59 -32.75
C LYS A 727 -17.74 -29.68 -31.54
N ILE A 728 -16.78 -28.81 -31.22
CA ILE A 728 -16.88 -27.81 -30.14
C ILE A 728 -18.01 -26.81 -30.42
N ILE A 729 -18.06 -26.24 -31.63
CA ILE A 729 -19.10 -25.27 -32.02
C ILE A 729 -20.50 -25.91 -31.92
N ASN A 730 -20.66 -27.10 -32.50
CA ASN A 730 -21.94 -27.83 -32.44
C ASN A 730 -22.38 -28.08 -31.00
N PHE A 731 -21.43 -28.40 -30.11
CA PHE A 731 -21.71 -28.54 -28.68
C PHE A 731 -22.19 -27.22 -28.06
N MET A 732 -21.49 -26.10 -28.27
CA MET A 732 -21.87 -24.79 -27.71
C MET A 732 -23.23 -24.31 -28.22
N VAL A 733 -23.51 -24.47 -29.52
CA VAL A 733 -24.82 -24.12 -30.12
C VAL A 733 -25.94 -24.96 -29.51
N ASN A 734 -25.72 -26.27 -29.33
CA ASN A 734 -26.71 -27.14 -28.68
C ASN A 734 -26.90 -26.76 -27.20
N TYR A 735 -25.84 -26.38 -26.50
CA TYR A 735 -25.92 -25.96 -25.11
C TYR A 735 -26.76 -24.69 -24.94
N ILE A 736 -26.60 -23.67 -25.80
CA ILE A 736 -27.46 -22.47 -25.80
C ILE A 736 -28.91 -22.85 -26.08
N LYS A 737 -29.17 -23.68 -27.09
CA LYS A 737 -30.54 -24.11 -27.45
C LYS A 737 -31.29 -24.76 -26.29
N VAL A 738 -30.59 -25.51 -25.45
CA VAL A 738 -31.19 -26.18 -24.28
C VAL A 738 -31.37 -25.22 -23.10
N ASN A 739 -30.49 -24.23 -22.95
CA ASN A 739 -30.36 -23.42 -21.73
C ASN A 739 -30.65 -21.91 -21.92
N PHE A 740 -31.32 -21.52 -23.00
CA PHE A 740 -31.53 -20.10 -23.36
C PHE A 740 -32.25 -19.27 -22.28
N ASN A 741 -33.05 -19.89 -21.41
CA ASN A 741 -33.73 -19.20 -20.30
C ASN A 741 -32.83 -18.94 -19.08
N ASN A 742 -31.63 -19.51 -19.03
CA ASN A 742 -30.70 -19.32 -17.92
C ASN A 742 -29.58 -18.37 -18.33
N LEU A 743 -29.72 -17.10 -17.97
CA LEU A 743 -28.79 -16.03 -18.34
C LEU A 743 -27.37 -16.27 -17.84
N TYR A 744 -27.17 -16.99 -16.73
CA TYR A 744 -25.83 -17.35 -16.25
C TYR A 744 -25.13 -18.35 -17.16
N GLN A 745 -25.85 -19.37 -17.63
CA GLN A 745 -25.32 -20.37 -18.58
C GLN A 745 -25.06 -19.74 -19.95
N VAL A 746 -25.93 -18.84 -20.40
CA VAL A 746 -25.77 -18.09 -21.65
C VAL A 746 -24.55 -17.16 -21.58
N ASN A 747 -24.44 -16.34 -20.52
CA ASN A 747 -23.29 -15.44 -20.33
C ASN A 747 -21.96 -16.22 -20.27
N LEU A 748 -21.92 -17.38 -19.62
CA LEU A 748 -20.74 -18.24 -19.58
C LEU A 748 -20.31 -18.70 -20.98
N ILE A 749 -21.23 -19.20 -21.80
CA ILE A 749 -20.91 -19.65 -23.17
C ILE A 749 -20.55 -18.47 -24.08
N LEU A 750 -21.25 -17.35 -24.01
CA LEU A 750 -20.92 -16.16 -24.80
C LEU A 750 -19.53 -15.63 -24.43
N HIS A 751 -19.18 -15.63 -23.15
CA HIS A 751 -17.85 -15.29 -22.69
C HIS A 751 -16.79 -16.24 -23.27
N ILE A 752 -16.97 -17.56 -23.17
CA ILE A 752 -16.07 -18.55 -23.80
C ILE A 752 -15.91 -18.28 -25.29
N ALA A 753 -17.02 -18.02 -26.00
CA ALA A 753 -17.01 -17.76 -27.43
C ALA A 753 -16.16 -16.55 -27.81
N LYS A 754 -16.25 -15.44 -27.06
CA LYS A 754 -15.42 -14.23 -27.27
C LYS A 754 -13.92 -14.54 -27.24
N HIS A 755 -13.50 -15.41 -26.32
CA HIS A 755 -12.10 -15.81 -26.17
C HIS A 755 -11.64 -16.81 -27.23
N VAL A 756 -12.55 -17.62 -27.80
CA VAL A 756 -12.22 -18.60 -28.85
C VAL A 756 -12.12 -17.94 -30.23
N SER A 757 -13.17 -17.22 -30.66
CA SER A 757 -13.14 -16.41 -31.89
C SER A 757 -14.31 -15.43 -31.98
N LEU A 758 -14.09 -14.28 -32.62
CA LEU A 758 -15.13 -13.27 -32.85
C LEU A 758 -16.30 -13.83 -33.69
N ASP A 759 -15.99 -14.64 -34.71
CA ASP A 759 -17.00 -15.24 -35.58
C ASP A 759 -17.94 -16.18 -34.81
N PHE A 760 -17.40 -16.96 -33.87
CA PHE A 760 -18.21 -17.85 -33.02
C PHE A 760 -19.04 -17.08 -32.00
N PHE A 761 -18.49 -16.00 -31.43
CA PHE A 761 -19.27 -15.11 -30.59
C PHE A 761 -20.49 -14.55 -31.34
N ASN A 762 -20.29 -14.09 -32.58
CA ASN A 762 -21.38 -13.58 -33.42
C ASN A 762 -22.43 -14.66 -33.71
N GLU A 763 -21.99 -15.86 -34.08
CA GLU A 763 -22.89 -16.97 -34.36
C GLU A 763 -23.71 -17.38 -33.12
N LEU A 764 -23.09 -17.47 -31.94
CA LEU A 764 -23.77 -17.85 -30.71
C LEU A 764 -24.71 -16.75 -30.21
N LEU A 765 -24.30 -15.48 -30.30
CA LEU A 765 -25.16 -14.34 -30.00
C LEU A 765 -26.39 -14.32 -30.91
N ARG A 766 -26.20 -14.56 -32.22
CA ARG A 766 -27.32 -14.68 -33.17
C ARG A 766 -28.27 -15.83 -32.81
N ASN A 767 -27.73 -17.01 -32.49
CA ASN A 767 -28.55 -18.15 -32.09
C ASN A 767 -29.32 -17.89 -30.79
N TYR A 768 -28.74 -17.16 -29.84
CA TYR A 768 -29.42 -16.75 -28.62
C TYR A 768 -30.55 -15.75 -28.91
N LEU A 769 -30.29 -14.69 -29.68
CA LEU A 769 -31.29 -13.65 -29.99
C LEU A 769 -32.47 -14.17 -30.83
N LEU A 770 -32.27 -15.23 -31.63
CA LEU A 770 -33.36 -15.93 -32.32
C LEU A 770 -34.26 -16.75 -31.37
N LEU A 771 -33.78 -17.06 -30.17
CA LEU A 771 -34.51 -17.83 -29.15
C LEU A 771 -35.09 -16.94 -28.06
N ASN A 772 -34.44 -15.81 -27.75
CA ASN A 772 -34.85 -14.85 -26.74
C ASN A 772 -34.61 -13.40 -27.22
N SER A 773 -35.70 -12.70 -27.51
CA SER A 773 -35.73 -11.28 -27.92
C SER A 773 -36.16 -10.33 -26.78
N ASP A 774 -36.22 -10.80 -25.53
CA ASP A 774 -36.59 -9.97 -24.38
C ASP A 774 -35.52 -8.93 -24.02
N LEU A 775 -35.95 -7.68 -23.84
CA LEU A 775 -35.05 -6.55 -23.57
C LEU A 775 -34.42 -6.59 -22.17
N GLU A 776 -35.16 -7.03 -21.16
CA GLU A 776 -34.66 -7.07 -19.77
C GLU A 776 -33.65 -8.20 -19.59
N ASP A 777 -33.84 -9.32 -20.30
CA ASP A 777 -32.85 -10.40 -20.39
C ASP A 777 -31.61 -9.94 -21.17
N PHE A 778 -31.79 -9.21 -22.28
CA PHE A 778 -30.68 -8.65 -23.05
C PHE A 778 -29.82 -7.69 -22.22
N LYS A 779 -30.44 -6.81 -21.41
CA LYS A 779 -29.74 -5.86 -20.53
C LYS A 779 -28.83 -6.55 -19.50
N GLN A 780 -29.11 -7.81 -19.17
CA GLN A 780 -28.34 -8.62 -18.23
C GLN A 780 -27.20 -9.41 -18.90
N LEU A 781 -27.05 -9.33 -20.23
CA LEU A 781 -25.94 -9.96 -20.94
C LEU A 781 -24.64 -9.16 -20.77
N ASP A 782 -23.55 -9.88 -20.49
CA ASP A 782 -22.22 -9.29 -20.34
C ASP A 782 -21.53 -9.16 -21.70
N LEU A 783 -21.95 -8.17 -22.49
CA LEU A 783 -21.48 -7.97 -23.86
C LEU A 783 -20.20 -7.12 -23.95
N VAL A 784 -19.89 -6.28 -22.96
CA VAL A 784 -18.77 -5.33 -22.98
C VAL A 784 -17.94 -5.43 -21.70
N ASP A 785 -16.66 -5.84 -21.81
CA ASP A 785 -15.79 -6.07 -20.65
C ASP A 785 -15.56 -4.76 -19.86
N CYS A 786 -16.07 -4.67 -18.63
CA CYS A 786 -15.97 -3.47 -17.78
C CYS A 786 -14.67 -3.40 -16.94
N LEU A 787 -13.78 -4.39 -17.03
CA LEU A 787 -12.55 -4.46 -16.24
C LEU A 787 -11.40 -3.74 -16.93
N VAL A 788 -11.24 -2.45 -16.68
CA VAL A 788 -9.97 -1.73 -16.93
C VAL A 788 -9.46 -1.18 -15.60
N SER A 789 -8.78 -2.02 -14.83
CA SER A 789 -8.02 -1.59 -13.66
C SER A 789 -6.70 -0.94 -14.10
N SER A 790 -6.51 0.33 -13.72
CA SER A 790 -5.28 1.14 -13.83
C SER A 790 -4.70 1.35 -15.25
N ARG A 791 -4.80 2.58 -15.77
CA ARG A 791 -3.98 3.01 -16.92
C ARG A 791 -3.38 4.40 -16.68
N ARG A 792 -2.10 4.55 -17.04
CA ARG A 792 -1.37 5.83 -17.14
C ARG A 792 -1.34 6.25 -18.61
N GLY A 793 -1.77 7.47 -18.92
CA GLY A 793 -1.71 8.08 -20.27
C GLY A 793 -2.98 8.81 -20.72
N GLU A 794 -2.89 9.53 -21.85
CA GLU A 794 -3.93 10.36 -22.49
C GLU A 794 -5.06 9.56 -23.21
N CYS A 795 -5.63 8.53 -22.57
CA CYS A 795 -6.75 7.77 -23.14
C CYS A 795 -8.07 8.24 -22.54
N ILE A 796 -9.11 8.42 -23.37
CA ILE A 796 -10.46 8.83 -22.94
C ILE A 796 -11.30 7.56 -22.78
N PHE A 797 -11.64 7.21 -21.54
CA PHE A 797 -12.36 5.99 -21.18
C PHE A 797 -13.73 5.90 -21.87
N ASN A 798 -14.49 7.00 -21.83
CA ASN A 798 -15.83 7.03 -22.41
C ASN A 798 -15.82 6.83 -23.94
N SER A 799 -14.74 7.22 -24.63
CA SER A 799 -14.57 6.95 -26.06
C SER A 799 -14.42 5.45 -26.33
N THR A 800 -13.62 4.76 -25.52
CA THR A 800 -13.37 3.31 -25.69
C THR A 800 -14.65 2.49 -25.45
N MET A 801 -15.48 2.89 -24.48
CA MET A 801 -16.75 2.21 -24.21
C MET A 801 -17.79 2.46 -25.31
N ALA A 802 -17.87 3.69 -25.85
CA ALA A 802 -18.73 3.99 -26.99
C ALA A 802 -18.38 3.13 -28.22
N ASP A 803 -17.08 3.00 -28.55
CA ASP A 803 -16.61 2.19 -29.67
C ASP A 803 -17.00 0.70 -29.53
N ARG A 804 -16.89 0.14 -28.32
CA ARG A 804 -17.24 -1.25 -28.04
C ARG A 804 -18.74 -1.51 -28.20
N TRP A 805 -19.60 -0.62 -27.68
CA TRP A 805 -21.04 -0.72 -27.90
C TRP A 805 -21.42 -0.55 -29.38
N GLN A 806 -20.69 0.28 -30.12
CA GLN A 806 -20.90 0.44 -31.56
C GLN A 806 -20.56 -0.83 -32.35
N GLN A 807 -19.55 -1.59 -31.95
CA GLN A 807 -19.24 -2.90 -32.55
C GLN A 807 -20.39 -3.90 -32.30
N ILE A 808 -20.94 -3.94 -31.09
CA ILE A 808 -22.10 -4.80 -30.76
C ILE A 808 -23.33 -4.42 -31.60
N LEU A 809 -23.59 -3.13 -31.79
CA LEU A 809 -24.69 -2.66 -32.65
C LEU A 809 -24.52 -3.12 -34.09
N GLN A 810 -23.31 -3.02 -34.67
CA GLN A 810 -23.02 -3.49 -36.02
C GLN A 810 -23.24 -5.01 -36.16
N ILE A 811 -22.84 -5.78 -35.15
CA ILE A 811 -23.05 -7.23 -35.11
C ILE A 811 -24.54 -7.54 -35.12
N ILE A 812 -25.34 -6.89 -34.29
CA ILE A 812 -26.79 -7.13 -34.20
C ILE A 812 -27.51 -6.71 -35.49
N GLN A 813 -27.17 -5.56 -36.06
CA GLN A 813 -27.75 -5.10 -37.34
C GLN A 813 -27.37 -5.99 -38.53
N SER A 814 -26.28 -6.75 -38.43
CA SER A 814 -25.92 -7.73 -39.44
C SER A 814 -26.82 -8.98 -39.41
N PHE A 815 -27.57 -9.18 -38.32
CA PHE A 815 -28.48 -10.29 -38.16
C PHE A 815 -29.88 -9.92 -38.66
N ASP A 816 -30.46 -10.73 -39.54
CA ASP A 816 -31.86 -10.60 -39.95
C ASP A 816 -32.78 -11.12 -38.83
N LEU A 817 -32.94 -10.33 -37.75
CA LEU A 817 -33.72 -10.66 -36.54
C LEU A 817 -35.16 -10.12 -36.57
N GLY A 818 -35.54 -9.35 -37.59
CA GLY A 818 -36.89 -8.80 -37.74
C GLY A 818 -37.24 -7.69 -36.72
N PHE A 819 -38.54 -7.35 -36.62
CA PHE A 819 -39.02 -6.21 -35.80
C PHE A 819 -38.77 -6.35 -34.29
N GLU A 820 -38.52 -7.56 -33.79
CA GLU A 820 -38.34 -7.83 -32.36
C GLU A 820 -37.00 -7.32 -31.80
N SER A 821 -36.00 -7.02 -32.65
CA SER A 821 -34.70 -6.48 -32.22
C SER A 821 -34.71 -4.96 -31.98
N LEU A 822 -35.75 -4.23 -32.42
CA LEU A 822 -35.81 -2.77 -32.33
C LEU A 822 -35.62 -2.20 -30.90
N PRO A 823 -36.20 -2.79 -29.84
CA PRO A 823 -35.98 -2.32 -28.47
C PRO A 823 -34.53 -2.51 -28.01
N ILE A 824 -33.88 -3.59 -28.43
CA ILE A 824 -32.48 -3.92 -28.13
C ILE A 824 -31.55 -2.91 -28.84
N GLU A 825 -31.78 -2.64 -30.11
CA GLU A 825 -31.02 -1.65 -30.89
C GLU A 825 -31.13 -0.26 -30.26
N SER A 826 -32.34 0.18 -29.91
CA SER A 826 -32.58 1.47 -29.25
C SER A 826 -31.86 1.59 -27.90
N TYR A 827 -31.80 0.51 -27.12
CA TYR A 827 -31.05 0.47 -25.87
C TYR A 827 -29.54 0.63 -26.08
N ILE A 828 -28.97 -0.03 -27.09
CA ILE A 828 -27.55 0.10 -27.42
C ILE A 828 -27.23 1.52 -27.90
N GLU A 829 -28.05 2.09 -28.78
CA GLU A 829 -27.90 3.47 -29.26
C GLU A 829 -27.93 4.49 -28.11
N THR A 830 -28.82 4.28 -27.13
CA THR A 830 -28.91 5.12 -25.92
C THR A 830 -27.61 5.04 -25.10
N ASN A 831 -27.04 3.85 -24.91
CA ASN A 831 -25.76 3.69 -24.21
C ASN A 831 -24.60 4.38 -24.95
N ILE A 832 -24.53 4.23 -26.28
CA ILE A 832 -23.53 4.94 -27.11
C ILE A 832 -23.65 6.45 -26.93
N MET A 833 -24.88 6.98 -26.96
CA MET A 833 -25.14 8.42 -26.77
C MET A 833 -24.72 8.90 -25.37
N ASN A 834 -25.01 8.14 -24.32
CA ASN A 834 -24.63 8.48 -22.95
C ASN A 834 -23.11 8.56 -22.76
N TYR A 835 -22.36 7.59 -23.31
CA TYR A 835 -20.90 7.63 -23.27
C TYR A 835 -20.35 8.80 -24.08
N ASN A 836 -20.86 9.04 -25.30
CA ASN A 836 -20.45 10.17 -26.14
C ASN A 836 -20.67 11.53 -25.48
N ASN A 837 -21.80 11.72 -24.79
CA ASN A 837 -22.10 12.96 -24.04
C ASN A 837 -21.14 13.19 -22.86
N SER A 838 -20.52 12.14 -22.34
CA SER A 838 -19.60 12.20 -21.19
C SER A 838 -18.13 12.41 -21.61
N ILE A 839 -17.81 12.30 -22.91
CA ILE A 839 -16.46 12.48 -23.46
C ILE A 839 -15.98 13.94 -23.31
N SER A 840 -16.86 14.92 -23.47
CA SER A 840 -16.52 16.35 -23.33
C SER A 840 -16.11 16.70 -21.89
N TYR A 841 -16.84 16.16 -20.91
CA TYR A 841 -16.53 16.32 -19.49
C TYR A 841 -15.16 15.70 -19.13
N GLU A 842 -14.84 14.54 -19.69
CA GLU A 842 -13.55 13.87 -19.48
C GLU A 842 -12.37 14.65 -20.12
N LYS A 843 -12.59 15.26 -21.30
CA LYS A 843 -11.59 16.11 -21.98
C LYS A 843 -11.32 17.42 -21.25
N GLU A 844 -12.35 18.07 -20.71
CA GLU A 844 -12.19 19.30 -19.93
C GLU A 844 -11.39 19.05 -18.64
N HIS A 845 -11.65 17.94 -17.96
CA HIS A 845 -10.90 17.56 -16.75
C HIS A 845 -9.43 17.22 -17.00
N GLN A 846 -9.07 16.65 -18.15
CA GLN A 846 -7.67 16.42 -18.51
C GLN A 846 -6.91 17.73 -18.79
N LEU A 847 -7.55 18.73 -19.41
CA LEU A 847 -6.93 20.03 -19.71
C LEU A 847 -6.63 20.86 -18.46
N TRP A 848 -7.49 20.79 -17.44
CA TRP A 848 -7.29 21.50 -16.17
C TRP A 848 -6.20 20.88 -15.29
N SER A 849 -5.79 19.64 -15.55
CA SER A 849 -4.71 18.96 -14.83
C SER A 849 -3.29 19.33 -15.32
N LEU A 850 -3.19 20.09 -16.42
CA LEU A 850 -1.94 20.51 -17.07
C LEU A 850 -1.58 21.99 -16.83
N THR A 851 -2.41 22.75 -16.12
CA THR A 851 -2.21 24.16 -15.73
C THR A 851 -2.14 24.29 -14.21
#